data_AF-A0AA34RWP8-F1
#
_entry.id   AF-A0AA34RWP8-F1
#
_cell.length_a   1.000
_cell.length_b   1.000
_cell.length_c   1.000
_cell.angle_alpha   90.00
_cell.angle_beta   90.00
_cell.angle_gamma   90.00
#
_symmetry.space_group_name_H-M   'P 1'
#
loop_
_entity.id
_entity.type
_entity.pdbx_description
1 polymer ?
#
loop_
_entity_poly.entity_id
_entity_poly.type
_entity_poly.pdbx_seq_one_letter_code
_entity_poly.pdbx_strand_id
1 'polypeptide(L)'
;MSNVQTQNIETADVIVVGAGMAGSVMAYQLGLAGLKVLVLESGPAIPPNRSEYLERFYTAVLKAPESPYPPEQSEQTPATQFAPRATIQDLITAGSQDPNKAQKSYLVQKGPHLFASTYERVGGGTMWHWMGTALRLLPNDFRMRTAYNVGVDWPLSYDDLQTAYCRAEEEMGVSADVASQTYLGVTFPQGYKYSMHGIPPSLVDQGLGNHVTGTVYQSPEKGPDGKPYPGVTLNVRQTPAGRNSQNDNGRRVCAGNTSCTPICPIQAKYDATVTMAKALDTGNVRILYQTVASQVQVDANGVTGIDFIQYQNNGTRQNGTAQGKRYVIAAHAIETPKLLLNSIGPNSPKGVANSSGQVGQALADHPVYLAWGLMPEGKPLFPFRGPLSTSGIEDMRDGPFRSQRAAWRIEIGNEGWNWSVNDPYTSVCDFIDGTNHGGANPSKLALSGQALVQQLNSVLTRQFRLGFLVEQVEKDPDKALCRVERSTEFTDGLGLPRPQITYELSDYTKEGFKQARLAATHIITELMGATELTDLNPKLEPGSQTVFEYDGQNYAFYGAGHLMGTYRMGSDRTRSVVDKDQRSWDHPNLFLVGDGVFPTTGTANPTLTITALTFQAADVVASDLLKRTVQVQANQAWQGTGMQVNGQSWQLAVCTGGQWTANPATGMVGAAGNPRLIAKPGYALPGQPEGALIGRIGNSGVPFLVGDQVQLPRGQQGELQLCINDDLDGRYGAGLSDNLGSLSVEVRFGAV
;
A
#
# COMPACT_ATOMS: atom_id res chain seq x y z
N MET A 1 41.01 30.06 -5.52
CA MET A 1 39.87 30.76 -4.89
C MET A 1 38.63 29.96 -5.23
N SER A 2 37.98 29.43 -4.20
CA SER A 2 36.83 28.54 -4.24
C SER A 2 35.59 29.27 -4.74
N ASN A 3 35.04 28.86 -5.87
CA ASN A 3 33.66 29.20 -6.21
C ASN A 3 32.76 28.37 -5.28
N VAL A 4 32.33 28.99 -4.17
CA VAL A 4 31.20 28.52 -3.39
C VAL A 4 30.00 28.62 -4.33
N GLN A 5 29.64 27.52 -5.01
CA GLN A 5 28.33 27.40 -5.63
C GLN A 5 27.32 27.51 -4.49
N THR A 6 26.55 28.60 -4.47
CA THR A 6 25.39 28.74 -3.59
C THR A 6 24.52 27.50 -3.78
N GLN A 7 24.48 26.61 -2.78
CA GLN A 7 23.55 25.48 -2.77
C GLN A 7 22.14 26.02 -2.95
N ASN A 8 21.36 25.41 -3.85
CA ASN A 8 19.97 25.79 -4.00
C ASN A 8 19.21 25.36 -2.74
N ILE A 9 18.70 26.31 -1.96
CA ILE A 9 17.93 26.02 -0.74
C ILE A 9 16.44 26.11 -1.07
N GLU A 10 15.76 24.99 -0.93
CA GLU A 10 14.33 24.88 -1.15
C GLU A 10 13.62 24.80 0.21
N THR A 11 12.54 25.56 0.41
CA THR A 11 11.83 25.58 1.70
C THR A 11 10.34 25.26 1.54
N ALA A 12 9.76 24.65 2.59
CA ALA A 12 8.34 24.41 2.77
C ALA A 12 8.04 24.12 4.25
N ASP A 13 6.77 23.99 4.65
CA ASP A 13 6.44 23.51 6.01
C ASP A 13 6.79 22.03 6.16
N VAL A 14 6.54 21.23 5.12
CA VAL A 14 6.80 19.78 5.10
C VAL A 14 7.55 19.39 3.82
N ILE A 15 8.64 18.63 3.99
CA ILE A 15 9.38 18.02 2.88
C ILE A 15 8.95 16.55 2.76
N VAL A 16 8.54 16.14 1.56
CA VAL A 16 8.15 14.75 1.24
C VAL A 16 9.10 14.20 0.18
N VAL A 17 9.69 13.03 0.41
CA VAL A 17 10.59 12.36 -0.54
C VAL A 17 9.86 11.19 -1.20
N GLY A 18 9.57 11.32 -2.49
CA GLY A 18 8.84 10.36 -3.32
C GLY A 18 7.43 10.84 -3.67
N ALA A 19 7.06 10.74 -4.95
CA ALA A 19 5.74 11.05 -5.51
C ALA A 19 4.96 9.79 -5.90
N GLY A 20 5.22 8.66 -5.22
CA GLY A 20 4.39 7.47 -5.26
C GLY A 20 3.13 7.63 -4.39
N MET A 21 2.40 6.54 -4.14
CA MET A 21 1.11 6.59 -3.44
C MET A 21 1.15 7.29 -2.08
N ALA A 22 2.07 6.88 -1.22
CA ALA A 22 2.20 7.46 0.11
C ALA A 22 2.58 8.96 0.03
N GLY A 23 3.48 9.31 -0.89
CA GLY A 23 3.83 10.70 -1.15
C GLY A 23 2.64 11.55 -1.61
N SER A 24 1.83 11.03 -2.55
CA SER A 24 0.63 11.70 -3.06
C SER A 24 -0.42 11.93 -1.97
N VAL A 25 -0.71 10.92 -1.15
CA VAL A 25 -1.69 11.05 -0.04
C VAL A 25 -1.21 12.05 1.00
N MET A 26 0.06 11.94 1.40
CA MET A 26 0.67 12.86 2.36
C MET A 26 0.59 14.30 1.85
N ALA A 27 1.02 14.55 0.60
CA ALA A 27 0.95 15.86 0.00
C ALA A 27 -0.48 16.39 -0.13
N TYR A 28 -1.44 15.54 -0.52
CA TYR A 28 -2.84 15.91 -0.64
C TYR A 28 -3.43 16.35 0.69
N GLN A 29 -3.29 15.54 1.75
CA GLN A 29 -3.87 15.84 3.06
C GLN A 29 -3.25 17.10 3.69
N LEU A 30 -1.92 17.24 3.61
CA LEU A 30 -1.22 18.41 4.14
C LEU A 30 -1.54 19.68 3.33
N GLY A 31 -1.64 19.57 2.01
CA GLY A 31 -2.05 20.65 1.13
C GLY A 31 -3.47 21.14 1.41
N LEU A 32 -4.41 20.21 1.65
CA LEU A 32 -5.78 20.54 2.09
C LEU A 32 -5.79 21.24 3.45
N ALA A 33 -4.92 20.83 4.36
CA ALA A 33 -4.76 21.46 5.67
C ALA A 33 -4.14 22.87 5.59
N GLY A 34 -3.71 23.32 4.40
CA GLY A 34 -3.13 24.65 4.18
C GLY A 34 -1.61 24.74 4.35
N LEU A 35 -0.93 23.60 4.58
CA LEU A 35 0.53 23.57 4.76
C LEU A 35 1.24 23.63 3.42
N LYS A 36 2.35 24.38 3.35
CA LYS A 36 3.21 24.36 2.16
C LYS A 36 4.00 23.05 2.12
N VAL A 37 3.85 22.28 1.05
CA VAL A 37 4.51 20.98 0.87
C VAL A 37 5.43 21.01 -0.34
N LEU A 38 6.67 20.56 -0.14
CA LEU A 38 7.61 20.27 -1.22
C LEU A 38 7.78 18.76 -1.35
N VAL A 39 7.47 18.23 -2.54
CA VAL A 39 7.73 16.84 -2.90
C VAL A 39 8.99 16.75 -3.76
N LEU A 40 9.95 15.89 -3.38
CA LEU A 40 11.12 15.55 -4.19
C LEU A 40 10.86 14.20 -4.87
N GLU A 41 10.79 14.18 -6.20
CA GLU A 41 10.62 12.95 -6.98
C GLU A 41 11.88 12.67 -7.78
N SER A 42 12.41 11.46 -7.60
CA SER A 42 13.63 11.02 -8.27
C SER A 42 13.50 10.92 -9.78
N GLY A 43 12.34 10.54 -10.30
CA GLY A 43 12.11 10.26 -11.70
C GLY A 43 11.53 11.42 -12.51
N PRO A 44 11.24 11.18 -13.80
CA PRO A 44 10.62 12.15 -14.68
C PRO A 44 9.19 12.53 -14.23
N ALA A 45 8.73 13.67 -14.74
CA ALA A 45 7.40 14.20 -14.46
C ALA A 45 6.26 13.27 -14.88
N ILE A 46 5.13 13.39 -14.18
CA ILE A 46 3.86 12.79 -14.61
C ILE A 46 3.54 13.35 -16.01
N PRO A 47 3.37 12.51 -17.04
CA PRO A 47 3.10 13.01 -18.38
C PRO A 47 1.68 13.59 -18.44
N PRO A 48 1.43 14.58 -19.32
CA PRO A 48 0.11 15.19 -19.46
C PRO A 48 -0.95 14.21 -19.98
N ASN A 49 -0.53 13.12 -20.62
CA ASN A 49 -1.39 12.02 -21.05
C ASN A 49 -0.59 10.70 -21.13
N ARG A 50 -1.29 9.58 -21.38
CA ARG A 50 -0.70 8.23 -21.39
C ARG A 50 -0.17 7.76 -22.74
N SER A 51 -0.37 8.53 -23.81
CA SER A 51 -0.13 8.07 -25.18
C SER A 51 1.32 7.65 -25.42
N GLU A 52 2.29 8.40 -24.87
CA GLU A 52 3.71 8.06 -24.99
C GLU A 52 4.05 6.75 -24.27
N TYR A 53 3.50 6.53 -23.08
CA TYR A 53 3.72 5.27 -22.35
C TYR A 53 3.06 4.08 -23.06
N LEU A 54 1.88 4.28 -23.65
CA LEU A 54 1.21 3.26 -24.45
C LEU A 54 2.01 2.91 -25.70
N GLU A 55 2.53 3.91 -26.42
CA GLU A 55 3.35 3.68 -27.62
C GLU A 55 4.63 2.91 -27.29
N ARG A 56 5.31 3.28 -26.20
CA ARG A 56 6.45 2.52 -25.68
C ARG A 56 6.08 1.07 -25.38
N PHE A 57 4.96 0.85 -24.69
CA PHE A 57 4.52 -0.50 -24.40
C PHE A 57 4.23 -1.31 -25.67
N TYR A 58 3.55 -0.73 -26.66
CA TYR A 58 3.21 -1.43 -27.90
C TYR A 58 4.46 -1.80 -28.70
N THR A 59 5.45 -0.92 -28.75
CA THR A 59 6.71 -1.13 -29.49
C THR A 59 7.78 -1.90 -28.72
N ALA A 60 7.64 -2.07 -27.40
CA ALA A 60 8.58 -2.83 -26.59
C ALA A 60 8.66 -4.30 -27.02
N VAL A 61 9.89 -4.82 -27.14
CA VAL A 61 10.16 -6.24 -27.44
C VAL A 61 9.76 -7.12 -26.24
N LEU A 62 10.21 -6.75 -25.04
CA LEU A 62 9.82 -7.39 -23.79
C LEU A 62 8.53 -6.74 -23.26
N LYS A 63 7.51 -7.55 -22.98
CA LYS A 63 6.24 -7.11 -22.37
C LYS A 63 6.26 -7.34 -20.86
N ALA A 64 7.00 -6.50 -20.14
CA ALA A 64 7.15 -6.53 -18.69
C ALA A 64 6.36 -5.38 -18.02
N PRO A 65 6.16 -5.42 -16.67
CA PRO A 65 5.55 -4.32 -15.93
C PRO A 65 6.18 -2.97 -16.24
N GLU A 66 7.51 -2.89 -16.42
CA GLU A 66 8.24 -1.62 -16.57
C GLU A 66 8.24 -1.08 -18.02
N SER A 67 7.85 -1.89 -19.01
CA SER A 67 7.97 -1.58 -20.44
C SER A 67 7.30 -0.26 -20.91
N PRO A 68 6.18 0.22 -20.35
CA PRO A 68 5.61 1.51 -20.75
C PRO A 68 6.43 2.72 -20.27
N TYR A 69 7.20 2.57 -19.21
CA TYR A 69 7.79 3.70 -18.50
C TYR A 69 9.22 3.92 -18.97
N PRO A 70 9.64 5.19 -19.12
CA PRO A 70 10.94 5.51 -19.68
C PRO A 70 12.04 4.77 -18.91
N PRO A 71 12.83 3.90 -19.57
CA PRO A 71 14.14 3.58 -19.04
C PRO A 71 15.00 4.84 -19.18
N GLU A 72 15.89 5.08 -18.22
CA GLU A 72 17.02 5.97 -18.49
C GLU A 72 17.96 5.25 -19.48
N GLN A 73 17.65 5.37 -20.77
CA GLN A 73 18.48 4.98 -21.93
C GLN A 73 18.84 3.48 -22.00
N SER A 74 18.37 2.79 -23.05
CA SER A 74 18.49 1.33 -23.24
C SER A 74 19.91 0.78 -23.33
N GLU A 75 20.93 1.62 -23.46
CA GLU A 75 22.35 1.21 -23.59
C GLU A 75 23.20 1.50 -22.34
N GLN A 76 22.59 1.99 -21.25
CA GLN A 76 23.31 2.45 -20.06
C GLN A 76 23.29 1.43 -18.92
N THR A 77 24.42 1.28 -18.23
CA THR A 77 24.50 0.52 -16.98
C THR A 77 24.01 1.37 -15.82
N PRO A 78 23.64 0.78 -14.66
CA PRO A 78 23.26 1.56 -13.48
C PRO A 78 24.30 2.60 -13.05
N ALA A 79 25.58 2.36 -13.35
CA ALA A 79 26.67 3.30 -13.07
C ALA A 79 26.65 4.58 -13.91
N THR A 80 25.80 4.66 -14.94
CA THR A 80 25.61 5.88 -15.76
C THR A 80 24.19 6.46 -15.65
N GLN A 81 23.27 5.75 -15.00
CA GLN A 81 21.90 6.17 -14.78
C GLN A 81 21.78 7.04 -13.51
N PHE A 82 20.94 8.07 -13.55
CA PHE A 82 20.71 8.98 -12.44
C PHE A 82 19.61 8.53 -11.48
N ALA A 83 18.57 7.87 -11.99
CA ALA A 83 17.51 7.27 -11.21
C ALA A 83 17.24 5.80 -11.62
N PRO A 84 18.26 4.92 -11.58
CA PRO A 84 18.10 3.51 -11.90
C PRO A 84 17.10 2.80 -10.96
N ARG A 85 16.48 1.74 -11.46
CA ARG A 85 15.46 0.96 -10.73
C ARG A 85 15.54 -0.52 -11.12
N ALA A 86 15.00 -1.40 -10.30
CA ALA A 86 14.90 -2.82 -10.62
C ALA A 86 13.82 -3.05 -11.70
N THR A 87 14.17 -3.79 -12.75
CA THR A 87 13.27 -4.18 -13.86
C THR A 87 13.28 -5.70 -14.05
N ILE A 88 12.34 -6.26 -14.81
CA ILE A 88 12.40 -7.69 -15.16
C ILE A 88 13.71 -8.02 -15.92
N GLN A 89 14.20 -7.10 -16.76
CA GLN A 89 15.49 -7.27 -17.43
C GLN A 89 16.67 -7.29 -16.46
N ASP A 90 16.63 -6.47 -15.41
CA ASP A 90 17.63 -6.47 -14.34
C ASP A 90 17.63 -7.79 -13.56
N LEU A 91 16.45 -8.39 -13.33
CA LEU A 91 16.30 -9.67 -12.65
C LEU A 91 16.83 -10.82 -13.50
N ILE A 92 16.51 -10.86 -14.80
CA ILE A 92 17.08 -11.81 -15.76
C ILE A 92 18.61 -11.71 -15.75
N THR A 93 19.14 -10.48 -15.75
CA THR A 93 20.58 -10.23 -15.70
C THR A 93 21.19 -10.71 -14.39
N ALA A 94 20.56 -10.41 -13.24
CA ALA A 94 21.03 -10.80 -11.91
C ALA A 94 21.03 -12.33 -11.71
N GLY A 95 20.07 -13.06 -12.29
CA GLY A 95 20.01 -14.52 -12.27
C GLY A 95 20.92 -15.20 -13.30
N SER A 96 21.53 -14.46 -14.22
CA SER A 96 22.39 -15.05 -15.24
C SER A 96 23.74 -15.55 -14.66
N GLN A 97 24.44 -16.32 -15.50
CA GLN A 97 25.83 -16.73 -15.29
C GLN A 97 26.86 -15.67 -15.70
N ASP A 98 26.42 -14.45 -16.08
CA ASP A 98 27.34 -13.37 -16.45
C ASP A 98 28.19 -12.96 -15.23
N PRO A 99 29.53 -13.05 -15.28
CA PRO A 99 30.39 -12.63 -14.17
C PRO A 99 30.28 -11.13 -13.87
N ASN A 100 29.79 -10.32 -14.82
CA ASN A 100 29.59 -8.88 -14.68
C ASN A 100 28.14 -8.48 -14.38
N LYS A 101 27.29 -9.43 -13.95
CA LYS A 101 25.87 -9.16 -13.69
C LYS A 101 25.61 -8.07 -12.65
N ALA A 102 26.47 -7.94 -11.64
CA ALA A 102 26.36 -6.90 -10.62
C ALA A 102 26.58 -5.49 -11.18
N GLN A 103 27.40 -5.35 -12.23
CA GLN A 103 27.63 -4.09 -12.95
C GLN A 103 26.44 -3.71 -13.84
N LYS A 104 25.61 -4.69 -14.24
CA LYS A 104 24.53 -4.51 -15.23
C LYS A 104 23.12 -4.45 -14.65
N SER A 105 22.88 -5.08 -13.49
CA SER A 105 21.61 -5.00 -12.75
C SER A 105 21.69 -3.90 -11.70
N TYR A 106 20.61 -3.17 -11.39
CA TYR A 106 20.63 -2.13 -10.37
C TYR A 106 20.67 -2.65 -8.93
N LEU A 107 19.98 -3.74 -8.62
CA LEU A 107 20.08 -4.37 -7.30
C LEU A 107 21.35 -5.24 -7.23
N VAL A 108 22.21 -5.02 -6.24
CA VAL A 108 23.38 -5.90 -6.01
C VAL A 108 22.92 -7.10 -5.18
N GLN A 109 22.57 -8.21 -5.83
CA GLN A 109 21.99 -9.37 -5.13
C GLN A 109 23.08 -10.36 -4.70
N LYS A 110 23.22 -10.61 -3.40
CA LYS A 110 24.25 -11.49 -2.79
C LYS A 110 23.69 -12.69 -1.99
N GLY A 111 22.37 -12.83 -1.90
CA GLY A 111 21.71 -13.93 -1.19
C GLY A 111 21.64 -15.25 -1.98
N PRO A 112 21.25 -16.36 -1.32
CA PRO A 112 21.03 -17.64 -2.00
C PRO A 112 19.86 -17.58 -2.98
N HIS A 113 18.87 -16.72 -2.73
CA HIS A 113 17.77 -16.47 -3.64
C HIS A 113 17.81 -15.03 -4.18
N LEU A 114 17.19 -14.81 -5.34
CA LEU A 114 16.94 -13.47 -5.87
C LEU A 114 15.72 -12.89 -5.19
N PHE A 115 15.82 -11.63 -4.82
CA PHE A 115 14.66 -10.79 -4.66
C PHE A 115 14.08 -10.48 -6.03
N ALA A 116 12.96 -11.11 -6.35
CA ALA A 116 12.41 -11.18 -7.72
C ALA A 116 11.33 -10.12 -8.01
N SER A 117 11.38 -8.98 -7.31
CA SER A 117 10.39 -7.91 -7.40
C SER A 117 10.96 -6.61 -7.97
N THR A 118 10.10 -5.84 -8.61
CA THR A 118 10.45 -4.61 -9.33
C THR A 118 9.63 -3.41 -8.82
N TYR A 119 10.05 -2.20 -9.21
CA TYR A 119 9.37 -0.96 -8.82
C TYR A 119 9.69 0.17 -9.80
N GLU A 120 8.89 1.25 -9.73
CA GLU A 120 9.04 2.40 -10.61
C GLU A 120 9.60 3.63 -9.91
N ARG A 121 10.50 4.34 -10.60
CA ARG A 121 11.04 5.66 -10.23
C ARG A 121 10.63 6.68 -11.29
N VAL A 122 9.35 7.02 -11.29
CA VAL A 122 8.71 8.04 -12.13
C VAL A 122 7.64 8.75 -11.28
N GLY A 123 7.22 9.96 -11.66
CA GLY A 123 6.08 10.60 -10.99
C GLY A 123 4.85 9.69 -10.97
N GLY A 124 4.29 9.40 -9.79
CA GLY A 124 3.23 8.41 -9.57
C GLY A 124 3.72 7.04 -9.07
N GLY A 125 5.01 6.74 -9.20
CA GLY A 125 5.65 5.51 -8.72
C GLY A 125 5.05 4.21 -9.27
N THR A 126 5.26 3.11 -8.56
CA THR A 126 4.89 1.72 -8.96
C THR A 126 3.40 1.53 -9.24
N MET A 127 2.53 2.40 -8.73
CA MET A 127 1.08 2.31 -8.99
C MET A 127 0.69 2.55 -10.44
N TRP A 128 1.61 2.97 -11.30
CA TRP A 128 1.35 2.92 -12.73
C TRP A 128 1.03 1.50 -13.23
N HIS A 129 1.78 0.49 -12.78
CA HIS A 129 1.66 -0.90 -13.26
C HIS A 129 1.16 -1.95 -12.27
N TRP A 130 0.76 -1.54 -11.06
CA TRP A 130 0.02 -2.44 -10.18
C TRP A 130 -1.30 -2.92 -10.82
N MET A 131 -1.84 -4.03 -10.35
CA MET A 131 -3.06 -4.61 -10.90
C MET A 131 -4.34 -3.87 -10.46
N GLY A 132 -4.30 -3.17 -9.32
CA GLY A 132 -5.44 -2.47 -8.74
C GLY A 132 -6.19 -3.25 -7.65
N THR A 133 -5.62 -4.34 -7.13
CA THR A 133 -6.18 -5.10 -6.01
C THR A 133 -6.10 -4.29 -4.71
N ALA A 134 -7.21 -4.18 -3.97
CA ALA A 134 -7.36 -3.34 -2.79
C ALA A 134 -7.98 -4.11 -1.62
N LEU A 135 -7.35 -5.22 -1.21
CA LEU A 135 -7.79 -6.02 -0.07
C LEU A 135 -7.37 -5.37 1.26
N ARG A 136 -8.22 -5.48 2.29
CA ARG A 136 -7.81 -5.21 3.67
C ARG A 136 -6.99 -6.38 4.22
N LEU A 137 -6.07 -6.10 5.15
CA LEU A 137 -5.48 -7.12 6.00
C LEU A 137 -6.55 -7.77 6.88
N LEU A 138 -6.34 -9.02 7.28
CA LEU A 138 -7.22 -9.70 8.22
C LEU A 138 -6.88 -9.29 9.66
N PRO A 139 -7.84 -9.36 10.61
CA PRO A 139 -7.55 -9.05 12.01
C PRO A 139 -6.37 -9.82 12.61
N ASN A 140 -6.18 -11.08 12.20
CA ASN A 140 -5.06 -11.89 12.68
C ASN A 140 -3.70 -11.52 12.04
N ASP A 141 -3.67 -10.86 10.88
CA ASP A 141 -2.42 -10.36 10.29
C ASP A 141 -1.74 -9.31 11.19
N PHE A 142 -2.51 -8.62 12.04
CA PHE A 142 -2.01 -7.64 13.01
C PHE A 142 -1.42 -8.28 14.28
N ARG A 143 -1.63 -9.59 14.52
CA ARG A 143 -1.28 -10.26 15.77
C ARG A 143 -0.63 -11.63 15.57
N MET A 144 0.28 -11.71 14.61
CA MET A 144 0.94 -12.97 14.22
C MET A 144 1.70 -13.64 15.35
N ARG A 145 2.38 -12.87 16.22
CA ARG A 145 3.11 -13.44 17.36
C ARG A 145 2.12 -13.96 18.39
N THR A 146 1.13 -13.17 18.77
CA THR A 146 0.16 -13.57 19.80
C THR A 146 -0.76 -14.69 19.34
N ALA A 147 -1.19 -14.70 18.07
CA ALA A 147 -2.12 -15.71 17.54
C ALA A 147 -1.42 -17.01 17.12
N TYR A 148 -0.22 -16.92 16.54
CA TYR A 148 0.43 -18.04 15.86
C TYR A 148 1.87 -18.32 16.29
N ASN A 149 2.44 -17.51 17.19
CA ASN A 149 3.82 -17.64 17.67
C ASN A 149 4.88 -17.55 16.55
N VAL A 150 4.58 -16.80 15.49
CA VAL A 150 5.51 -16.48 14.39
C VAL A 150 5.58 -14.97 14.18
N GLY A 151 6.70 -14.45 13.69
CA GLY A 151 6.85 -13.02 13.43
C GLY A 151 6.70 -12.15 14.68
N VAL A 152 6.06 -11.00 14.48
CA VAL A 152 5.79 -9.97 15.50
C VAL A 152 4.35 -9.47 15.36
N ASP A 153 3.84 -8.87 16.43
CA ASP A 153 2.55 -8.17 16.39
C ASP A 153 2.74 -6.73 15.89
N TRP A 154 1.71 -6.21 15.23
CA TRP A 154 1.63 -4.80 14.90
C TRP A 154 1.37 -3.98 16.17
N PRO A 155 1.85 -2.72 16.24
CA PRO A 155 1.48 -1.80 17.33
C PRO A 155 0.08 -1.18 17.12
N LEU A 156 -0.72 -1.76 16.21
CA LEU A 156 -2.05 -1.36 15.79
C LEU A 156 -2.89 -2.62 15.58
N SER A 157 -4.19 -2.50 15.77
CA SER A 157 -5.17 -3.53 15.44
C SER A 157 -5.90 -3.22 14.12
N TYR A 158 -6.69 -4.18 13.64
CA TYR A 158 -7.58 -3.97 12.51
C TYR A 158 -8.59 -2.83 12.77
N ASP A 159 -9.14 -2.77 13.99
CA ASP A 159 -10.14 -1.77 14.36
C ASP A 159 -9.52 -0.36 14.38
N ASP A 160 -8.27 -0.23 14.81
CA ASP A 160 -7.52 1.04 14.77
C ASP A 160 -7.36 1.58 13.33
N LEU A 161 -7.38 0.72 12.31
CA LEU A 161 -7.27 1.10 10.90
C LEU A 161 -8.62 1.19 10.18
N GLN A 162 -9.74 0.85 10.81
CA GLN A 162 -11.02 0.69 10.11
C GLN A 162 -11.45 1.99 9.40
N THR A 163 -11.41 3.13 10.09
CA THR A 163 -11.74 4.45 9.51
C THR A 163 -10.74 4.85 8.42
N ALA A 164 -9.46 4.53 8.61
CA ALA A 164 -8.41 4.81 7.64
C ALA A 164 -8.57 3.97 6.36
N TYR A 165 -8.98 2.71 6.48
CA TYR A 165 -9.35 1.87 5.34
C TYR A 165 -10.52 2.45 4.57
N CYS A 166 -11.58 2.91 5.25
CA CYS A 166 -12.71 3.54 4.58
C CYS A 166 -12.28 4.79 3.78
N ARG A 167 -11.39 5.63 4.33
CA ARG A 167 -10.81 6.79 3.62
C ARG A 167 -9.99 6.38 2.40
N ALA A 168 -9.17 5.34 2.55
CA ALA A 168 -8.38 4.81 1.44
C ALA A 168 -9.25 4.23 0.32
N GLU A 169 -10.31 3.51 0.67
CA GLU A 169 -11.29 2.96 -0.27
C GLU A 169 -12.08 4.07 -0.99
N GLU A 170 -12.46 5.13 -0.28
CA GLU A 170 -13.10 6.34 -0.83
C GLU A 170 -12.18 7.04 -1.85
N GLU A 171 -10.93 7.33 -1.46
CA GLU A 171 -9.97 8.05 -2.31
C GLU A 171 -9.57 7.27 -3.56
N MET A 172 -9.38 5.96 -3.44
CA MET A 172 -9.01 5.10 -4.56
C MET A 172 -10.16 4.81 -5.53
N GLY A 173 -11.42 5.00 -5.08
CA GLY A 173 -12.59 4.51 -5.79
C GLY A 173 -12.59 2.98 -5.85
N VAL A 174 -12.63 2.32 -4.70
CA VAL A 174 -12.66 0.85 -4.63
C VAL A 174 -14.06 0.33 -4.98
N SER A 175 -14.11 -0.61 -5.94
CA SER A 175 -15.30 -1.36 -6.33
C SER A 175 -15.34 -2.71 -5.62
N ALA A 176 -16.35 -2.89 -4.77
CA ALA A 176 -16.60 -4.14 -4.03
C ALA A 176 -17.99 -4.12 -3.38
N ASP A 177 -18.42 -5.27 -2.88
CA ASP A 177 -19.61 -5.39 -2.05
C ASP A 177 -19.23 -5.84 -0.63
N VAL A 178 -19.74 -5.14 0.39
CA VAL A 178 -19.45 -5.43 1.81
C VAL A 178 -19.72 -6.89 2.17
N ALA A 179 -20.84 -7.46 1.68
CA ALA A 179 -21.20 -8.85 1.94
C ALA A 179 -20.13 -9.84 1.44
N SER A 180 -19.53 -9.57 0.27
CA SER A 180 -18.48 -10.42 -0.32
C SER A 180 -17.14 -10.29 0.43
N GLN A 181 -16.94 -9.20 1.16
CA GLN A 181 -15.70 -8.92 1.91
C GLN A 181 -15.80 -9.22 3.41
N THR A 182 -16.97 -9.61 3.90
CA THR A 182 -17.19 -9.94 5.31
C THR A 182 -16.86 -11.41 5.56
N TYR A 183 -15.56 -11.74 5.60
CA TYR A 183 -15.04 -13.08 5.89
C TYR A 183 -13.81 -13.00 6.78
N LEU A 184 -13.47 -14.11 7.45
CA LEU A 184 -12.27 -14.24 8.31
C LEU A 184 -12.08 -13.07 9.31
N GLY A 185 -13.19 -12.61 9.90
CA GLY A 185 -13.18 -11.56 10.93
C GLY A 185 -13.13 -10.12 10.40
N VAL A 186 -13.09 -9.90 9.09
CA VAL A 186 -13.19 -8.56 8.50
C VAL A 186 -14.57 -7.95 8.80
N THR A 187 -14.58 -6.75 9.37
CA THR A 187 -15.80 -6.02 9.73
C THR A 187 -15.79 -4.61 9.14
N PHE A 188 -16.97 -4.02 8.99
CA PHE A 188 -17.13 -2.68 8.44
C PHE A 188 -17.95 -1.81 9.40
N PRO A 189 -17.71 -0.48 9.44
CA PRO A 189 -18.55 0.44 10.21
C PRO A 189 -20.02 0.31 9.80
N GLN A 190 -20.93 0.53 10.76
CA GLN A 190 -22.36 0.44 10.49
C GLN A 190 -22.77 1.40 9.35
N GLY A 191 -23.47 0.87 8.35
CA GLY A 191 -23.94 1.65 7.20
C GLY A 191 -22.87 1.93 6.14
N TYR A 192 -21.62 1.47 6.33
CA TYR A 192 -20.56 1.61 5.33
C TYR A 192 -20.96 0.94 4.01
N LYS A 193 -20.59 1.60 2.91
CA LYS A 193 -20.71 1.09 1.55
C LYS A 193 -19.47 1.51 0.78
N TYR A 194 -18.96 0.62 -0.06
CA TYR A 194 -17.97 0.98 -1.06
C TYR A 194 -18.52 2.06 -2.00
N SER A 195 -17.64 2.92 -2.52
CA SER A 195 -18.01 3.98 -3.46
C SER A 195 -18.68 3.44 -4.73
N MET A 196 -18.35 2.21 -5.11
CA MET A 196 -18.83 1.55 -6.30
C MET A 196 -19.16 0.08 -6.03
N HIS A 197 -20.14 -0.44 -6.75
CA HIS A 197 -20.51 -1.85 -6.72
C HIS A 197 -19.39 -2.73 -7.28
N GLY A 198 -19.43 -4.01 -6.96
CA GLY A 198 -18.47 -4.98 -7.44
C GLY A 198 -18.25 -5.01 -8.95
N ILE A 199 -17.01 -5.23 -9.41
CA ILE A 199 -16.74 -5.52 -10.82
C ILE A 199 -17.34 -6.90 -11.14
N PRO A 200 -18.12 -7.04 -12.23
CA PRO A 200 -18.67 -8.34 -12.61
C PRO A 200 -17.58 -9.41 -12.75
N PRO A 201 -17.79 -10.63 -12.20
CA PRO A 201 -16.83 -11.73 -12.34
C PRO A 201 -16.58 -12.10 -13.80
N SER A 202 -15.33 -12.40 -14.14
CA SER A 202 -14.94 -12.90 -15.46
C SER A 202 -15.61 -14.25 -15.76
N LEU A 203 -15.60 -14.69 -17.03
CA LEU A 203 -16.09 -16.03 -17.36
C LEU A 203 -15.21 -17.13 -16.74
N VAL A 204 -13.91 -16.86 -16.56
CA VAL A 204 -12.98 -17.73 -15.84
C VAL A 204 -13.43 -17.87 -14.37
N ASP A 205 -13.70 -16.74 -13.71
CA ASP A 205 -14.17 -16.73 -12.32
C ASP A 205 -15.48 -17.52 -12.16
N GLN A 206 -16.43 -17.34 -13.07
CA GLN A 206 -17.71 -18.05 -13.06
C GLN A 206 -17.51 -19.56 -13.26
N GLY A 207 -16.63 -19.94 -14.19
CA GLY A 207 -16.31 -21.34 -14.45
C GLY A 207 -15.62 -22.03 -13.28
N LEU A 208 -14.65 -21.36 -12.63
CA LEU A 208 -14.08 -21.84 -11.37
C LEU A 208 -15.13 -21.88 -10.25
N GLY A 209 -15.93 -20.82 -10.13
CA GLY A 209 -16.96 -20.68 -9.11
C GLY A 209 -17.95 -21.85 -9.10
N ASN A 210 -18.36 -22.32 -10.28
CA ASN A 210 -19.27 -23.45 -10.45
C ASN A 210 -18.73 -24.80 -9.94
N HIS A 211 -17.41 -24.96 -9.85
CA HIS A 211 -16.77 -26.22 -9.43
C HIS A 211 -16.12 -26.14 -8.06
N VAL A 212 -15.67 -24.95 -7.65
CA VAL A 212 -14.88 -24.75 -6.43
C VAL A 212 -15.72 -24.23 -5.27
N THR A 213 -16.69 -23.34 -5.52
CA THR A 213 -17.40 -22.66 -4.43
C THR A 213 -18.25 -23.64 -3.62
N GLY A 214 -18.07 -23.60 -2.30
CA GLY A 214 -18.78 -24.49 -1.36
C GLY A 214 -18.13 -25.85 -1.17
N THR A 215 -17.05 -26.16 -1.90
CA THR A 215 -16.27 -27.38 -1.67
C THR A 215 -15.44 -27.25 -0.40
N VAL A 216 -15.25 -28.37 0.31
CA VAL A 216 -14.40 -28.41 1.51
C VAL A 216 -13.04 -28.96 1.11
N TYR A 217 -12.01 -28.12 1.22
CA TYR A 217 -10.63 -28.53 1.08
C TYR A 217 -10.10 -29.03 2.42
N GLN A 218 -9.70 -30.30 2.46
CA GLN A 218 -9.01 -30.89 3.60
C GLN A 218 -7.52 -30.87 3.33
N SER A 219 -6.79 -29.97 4.01
CA SER A 219 -5.33 -29.94 3.90
C SER A 219 -4.74 -31.30 4.34
N PRO A 220 -3.77 -31.87 3.60
CA PRO A 220 -3.15 -33.14 3.96
C PRO A 220 -2.19 -33.00 5.15
N GLU A 221 -1.76 -31.78 5.45
CA GLU A 221 -0.91 -31.48 6.60
C GLU A 221 -1.67 -31.66 7.94
N LYS A 222 -0.91 -31.84 9.03
CA LYS A 222 -1.45 -32.08 10.37
C LYS A 222 -0.87 -31.07 11.37
N GLY A 223 -1.66 -30.75 12.38
CA GLY A 223 -1.23 -29.89 13.48
C GLY A 223 -0.09 -30.48 14.31
N PRO A 224 0.49 -29.69 15.23
CA PRO A 224 1.60 -30.15 16.07
C PRO A 224 1.23 -31.33 16.96
N ASP A 225 -0.07 -31.51 17.25
CA ASP A 225 -0.62 -32.63 18.02
C ASP A 225 -0.92 -33.86 17.16
N GLY A 226 -0.55 -33.84 15.87
CA GLY A 226 -0.77 -34.92 14.91
C GLY A 226 -2.21 -35.04 14.40
N LYS A 227 -3.10 -34.10 14.73
CA LYS A 227 -4.49 -34.10 14.26
C LYS A 227 -4.64 -33.34 12.94
N PRO A 228 -5.61 -33.72 12.08
CA PRO A 228 -5.91 -32.94 10.89
C PRO A 228 -6.42 -31.55 11.27
N TYR A 229 -6.06 -30.53 10.48
CA TYR A 229 -6.71 -29.23 10.58
C TYR A 229 -8.18 -29.32 10.15
N PRO A 230 -9.06 -28.44 10.65
CA PRO A 230 -10.42 -28.33 10.14
C PRO A 230 -10.43 -28.09 8.62
N GLY A 231 -11.36 -28.74 7.91
CA GLY A 231 -11.56 -28.49 6.49
C GLY A 231 -11.98 -27.04 6.22
N VAL A 232 -11.47 -26.44 5.15
CA VAL A 232 -11.73 -25.06 4.75
C VAL A 232 -12.71 -25.06 3.59
N THR A 233 -13.82 -24.34 3.71
CA THR A 233 -14.75 -24.17 2.58
C THR A 233 -14.17 -23.15 1.61
N LEU A 234 -13.87 -23.58 0.39
CA LEU A 234 -13.34 -22.69 -0.65
C LEU A 234 -14.48 -21.92 -1.32
N ASN A 235 -14.27 -20.63 -1.55
CA ASN A 235 -15.24 -19.76 -2.19
C ASN A 235 -14.55 -18.85 -3.21
N VAL A 236 -15.04 -18.88 -4.44
CA VAL A 236 -14.65 -17.84 -5.41
C VAL A 236 -15.42 -16.58 -5.06
N ARG A 237 -14.70 -15.52 -4.70
CA ARG A 237 -15.27 -14.24 -4.28
C ARG A 237 -14.68 -13.12 -5.10
N GLN A 238 -15.51 -12.12 -5.37
CA GLN A 238 -15.05 -10.92 -6.04
C GLN A 238 -13.97 -10.22 -5.22
N THR A 239 -12.87 -9.84 -5.88
CA THR A 239 -11.75 -9.13 -5.25
C THR A 239 -12.03 -7.62 -5.29
N PRO A 240 -11.88 -6.90 -4.16
CA PRO A 240 -11.94 -5.44 -4.15
C PRO A 240 -10.88 -4.85 -5.06
N ALA A 241 -11.28 -3.90 -5.89
CA ALA A 241 -10.39 -3.29 -6.86
C ALA A 241 -10.51 -1.78 -6.87
N GLY A 242 -9.37 -1.06 -6.81
CA GLY A 242 -9.25 0.36 -7.14
C GLY A 242 -9.46 0.58 -8.64
N ARG A 243 -10.66 0.26 -9.12
CA ARG A 243 -11.04 0.18 -10.53
C ARG A 243 -12.50 0.53 -10.65
N ASN A 244 -12.84 1.35 -11.64
CA ASN A 244 -14.18 1.86 -11.83
C ASN A 244 -15.13 0.79 -12.40
N SER A 245 -16.14 0.35 -11.64
CA SER A 245 -17.29 -0.42 -12.16
C SER A 245 -18.37 0.48 -12.77
N GLN A 246 -18.31 1.78 -12.47
CA GLN A 246 -19.14 2.85 -13.03
C GLN A 246 -18.28 4.11 -13.21
N ASN A 247 -18.77 5.13 -13.92
CA ASN A 247 -18.08 6.42 -13.95
C ASN A 247 -18.02 7.00 -12.53
N ASP A 248 -16.84 7.43 -12.11
CA ASP A 248 -16.60 7.91 -10.74
C ASP A 248 -15.44 8.92 -10.72
N ASN A 249 -15.58 9.99 -9.94
CA ASN A 249 -14.54 11.01 -9.73
C ASN A 249 -13.85 11.52 -11.02
N GLY A 250 -14.65 11.78 -12.06
CA GLY A 250 -14.15 12.24 -13.36
C GLY A 250 -13.43 11.19 -14.21
N ARG A 251 -13.35 9.93 -13.75
CA ARG A 251 -12.77 8.79 -14.47
C ARG A 251 -13.85 7.87 -15.03
N ARG A 252 -13.54 7.30 -16.19
CA ARG A 252 -14.45 6.39 -16.93
C ARG A 252 -14.50 5.00 -16.31
N VAL A 253 -15.64 4.34 -16.47
CA VAL A 253 -15.81 2.89 -16.21
C VAL A 253 -14.77 2.05 -16.94
N CYS A 254 -14.40 0.91 -16.34
CA CYS A 254 -13.50 -0.05 -16.96
C CYS A 254 -14.04 -0.57 -18.30
N ALA A 255 -13.25 -0.43 -19.37
CA ALA A 255 -13.57 -0.94 -20.70
C ALA A 255 -13.06 -2.37 -20.97
N GLY A 256 -12.49 -3.05 -19.97
CA GLY A 256 -12.02 -4.43 -20.11
C GLY A 256 -10.83 -4.61 -21.06
N ASN A 257 -9.87 -3.67 -21.07
CA ASN A 257 -8.71 -3.69 -21.97
C ASN A 257 -7.72 -4.86 -21.76
N THR A 258 -7.90 -5.70 -20.73
CA THR A 258 -6.95 -6.79 -20.37
C THR A 258 -5.49 -6.31 -20.28
N SER A 259 -5.29 -5.08 -19.80
CA SER A 259 -3.97 -4.44 -19.62
C SER A 259 -3.98 -3.62 -18.35
N CYS A 260 -4.36 -4.24 -17.22
CA CYS A 260 -4.30 -3.57 -15.92
C CYS A 260 -2.84 -3.34 -15.52
N THR A 261 -2.04 -4.38 -15.74
CA THR A 261 -0.58 -4.38 -15.78
C THR A 261 -0.18 -4.65 -17.23
N PRO A 262 0.75 -3.89 -17.83
CA PRO A 262 1.50 -2.82 -17.19
C PRO A 262 0.77 -1.47 -17.18
N ILE A 263 -0.17 -1.18 -18.09
CA ILE A 263 -0.75 0.17 -18.15
C ILE A 263 -2.22 0.18 -18.59
N CYS A 264 -3.09 0.77 -17.75
CA CYS A 264 -4.47 1.04 -18.12
C CYS A 264 -4.53 2.23 -19.11
N PRO A 265 -5.05 2.05 -20.35
CA PRO A 265 -5.04 3.13 -21.36
C PRO A 265 -5.94 4.31 -21.04
N ILE A 266 -6.99 4.09 -20.24
CA ILE A 266 -8.06 5.06 -20.00
C ILE A 266 -8.15 5.53 -18.53
N GLN A 267 -7.19 5.14 -17.68
CA GLN A 267 -7.19 5.42 -16.24
C GLN A 267 -8.47 4.99 -15.51
N ALA A 268 -9.10 3.90 -15.95
CA ALA A 268 -10.22 3.30 -15.22
C ALA A 268 -9.75 2.57 -13.95
N LYS A 269 -8.50 2.10 -13.94
CA LYS A 269 -7.77 1.64 -12.75
C LYS A 269 -7.11 2.85 -12.10
N TYR A 270 -7.25 2.96 -10.78
CA TYR A 270 -6.61 4.00 -9.98
C TYR A 270 -5.08 3.90 -10.06
N ASP A 271 -4.41 5.04 -9.97
CA ASP A 271 -2.99 5.16 -9.71
C ASP A 271 -2.73 6.50 -8.99
N ALA A 272 -1.56 6.62 -8.37
CA ALA A 272 -1.22 7.73 -7.47
C ALA A 272 -1.25 9.11 -8.14
N THR A 273 -1.28 9.19 -9.46
CA THR A 273 -1.38 10.47 -10.19
C THR A 273 -2.72 11.16 -9.97
N VAL A 274 -3.78 10.39 -9.68
CA VAL A 274 -5.12 10.93 -9.39
C VAL A 274 -5.09 11.77 -8.11
N THR A 275 -4.55 11.21 -7.02
CA THR A 275 -4.41 11.96 -5.76
C THR A 275 -3.36 13.05 -5.85
N MET A 276 -2.27 12.85 -6.61
CA MET A 276 -1.28 13.91 -6.79
C MET A 276 -1.85 15.13 -7.53
N ALA A 277 -2.72 14.93 -8.52
CA ALA A 277 -3.42 16.03 -9.18
C ALA A 277 -4.27 16.82 -8.17
N LYS A 278 -5.06 16.13 -7.32
CA LYS A 278 -5.81 16.77 -6.23
C LYS A 278 -4.90 17.53 -5.26
N ALA A 279 -3.71 16.98 -4.96
CA ALA A 279 -2.72 17.64 -4.11
C ALA A 279 -2.23 18.96 -4.72
N LEU A 280 -1.89 18.97 -6.00
CA LEU A 280 -1.48 20.18 -6.73
C LEU A 280 -2.62 21.21 -6.80
N ASP A 281 -3.86 20.77 -7.01
CA ASP A 281 -5.05 21.64 -7.10
C ASP A 281 -5.32 22.41 -5.79
N THR A 282 -4.76 21.98 -4.65
CA THR A 282 -4.81 22.76 -3.40
C THR A 282 -4.06 24.09 -3.47
N GLY A 283 -3.13 24.25 -4.42
CA GLY A 283 -2.24 25.41 -4.52
C GLY A 283 -1.16 25.49 -3.42
N ASN A 284 -1.08 24.48 -2.55
CA ASN A 284 -0.13 24.43 -1.44
C ASN A 284 1.01 23.43 -1.64
N VAL A 285 0.95 22.64 -2.71
CA VAL A 285 1.90 21.57 -3.01
C VAL A 285 2.70 21.91 -4.27
N ARG A 286 4.01 21.66 -4.25
CA ARG A 286 4.86 21.68 -5.45
C ARG A 286 5.76 20.44 -5.49
N ILE A 287 6.16 20.04 -6.70
CA ILE A 287 7.01 18.87 -6.93
C ILE A 287 8.26 19.29 -7.68
N LEU A 288 9.41 18.78 -7.26
CA LEU A 288 10.66 18.81 -8.02
C LEU A 288 10.90 17.41 -8.59
N TYR A 289 10.76 17.27 -9.90
CA TYR A 289 11.06 16.03 -10.62
C TYR A 289 12.55 15.92 -10.94
N GLN A 290 12.99 14.71 -11.32
CA GLN A 290 14.41 14.40 -11.58
C GLN A 290 15.32 14.87 -10.44
N THR A 291 14.85 14.70 -9.21
CA THR A 291 15.47 15.23 -8.00
C THR A 291 15.66 14.09 -7.00
N VAL A 292 16.86 13.54 -6.97
CA VAL A 292 17.21 12.38 -6.13
C VAL A 292 17.65 12.88 -4.76
N ALA A 293 16.87 12.57 -3.71
CA ALA A 293 17.31 12.75 -2.34
C ALA A 293 18.55 11.89 -2.08
N SER A 294 19.64 12.52 -1.64
CA SER A 294 20.96 11.90 -1.51
C SER A 294 21.39 11.71 -0.06
N GLN A 295 20.99 12.61 0.85
CA GLN A 295 21.35 12.55 2.26
C GLN A 295 20.32 13.23 3.15
N VAL A 296 20.02 12.61 4.30
CA VAL A 296 19.25 13.21 5.40
C VAL A 296 20.22 13.85 6.38
N GLN A 297 20.10 15.17 6.57
CA GLN A 297 20.91 15.92 7.53
C GLN A 297 20.27 15.90 8.91
N VAL A 298 21.05 15.61 9.94
CA VAL A 298 20.59 15.55 11.33
C VAL A 298 21.53 16.28 12.29
N ASP A 299 20.94 16.94 13.28
CA ASP A 299 21.63 17.50 14.44
C ASP A 299 21.13 16.86 15.75
N ALA A 300 21.45 17.46 16.91
CA ALA A 300 21.01 16.96 18.21
C ALA A 300 19.48 17.07 18.44
N ASN A 301 18.78 17.89 17.67
CA ASN A 301 17.35 18.19 17.83
C ASN A 301 16.47 17.46 16.80
N GLY A 302 17.04 16.95 15.71
CA GLY A 302 16.32 16.16 14.71
C GLY A 302 16.87 16.35 13.30
N VAL A 303 16.01 16.13 12.31
CA VAL A 303 16.35 16.36 10.89
C VAL A 303 16.35 17.87 10.60
N THR A 304 17.38 18.35 9.91
CA THR A 304 17.56 19.77 9.54
C THR A 304 17.42 20.03 8.05
N GLY A 305 17.51 18.99 7.22
CA GLY A 305 17.39 19.11 5.76
C GLY A 305 17.49 17.78 5.04
N ILE A 306 17.07 17.78 3.77
CA ILE A 306 17.29 16.68 2.82
C ILE A 306 18.13 17.23 1.68
N ASP A 307 19.37 16.77 1.57
CA ASP A 307 20.18 17.04 0.39
C ASP A 307 19.63 16.27 -0.79
N PHE A 308 19.67 16.91 -1.96
CA PHE A 308 19.24 16.33 -3.21
C PHE A 308 20.19 16.68 -4.34
N ILE A 309 20.18 15.83 -5.37
CA ILE A 309 20.84 16.05 -6.65
C ILE A 309 19.75 16.10 -7.71
N GLN A 310 19.55 17.28 -8.28
CA GLN A 310 18.67 17.45 -9.44
C GLN A 310 19.46 17.18 -10.71
N TYR A 311 18.87 16.46 -11.66
CA TYR A 311 19.51 16.09 -12.91
C TYR A 311 18.64 16.40 -14.13
N GLN A 312 19.28 16.45 -15.29
CA GLN A 312 18.63 16.51 -16.60
C GLN A 312 19.19 15.40 -17.49
N ASN A 313 18.40 14.98 -18.49
CA ASN A 313 18.80 13.90 -19.41
C ASN A 313 20.01 14.26 -20.28
N ASN A 314 20.40 15.53 -20.35
CA ASN A 314 21.62 16.02 -21.00
C ASN A 314 22.89 15.84 -20.14
N GLY A 315 22.76 15.25 -18.93
CA GLY A 315 23.86 15.01 -18.00
C GLY A 315 24.13 16.15 -17.01
N THR A 316 23.38 17.26 -17.09
CA THR A 316 23.49 18.39 -16.16
C THR A 316 23.04 17.97 -14.76
N ARG A 317 23.77 18.41 -13.72
CA ARG A 317 23.51 18.09 -12.32
C ARG A 317 23.61 19.34 -11.46
N GLN A 318 22.74 19.45 -10.46
CA GLN A 318 22.76 20.54 -9.49
C GLN A 318 22.45 20.00 -8.09
N ASN A 319 23.28 20.36 -7.13
CA ASN A 319 23.04 20.03 -5.72
C ASN A 319 22.16 21.09 -5.06
N GLY A 320 21.32 20.66 -4.14
CA GLY A 320 20.52 21.53 -3.29
C GLY A 320 20.13 20.85 -1.99
N THR A 321 19.46 21.61 -1.13
CA THR A 321 18.98 21.14 0.17
C THR A 321 17.54 21.60 0.36
N ALA A 322 16.65 20.68 0.73
CA ALA A 322 15.26 20.96 1.08
C ALA A 322 15.11 21.05 2.60
N GLN A 323 14.54 22.15 3.10
CA GLN A 323 14.38 22.44 4.54
C GLN A 323 12.91 22.66 4.90
N GLY A 324 12.47 22.08 6.01
CA GLY A 324 11.12 22.25 6.52
C GLY A 324 11.01 21.97 8.01
N LYS A 325 9.79 22.02 8.53
CA LYS A 325 9.50 21.75 9.95
C LYS A 325 9.30 20.26 10.22
N ARG A 326 8.84 19.52 9.20
CA ARG A 326 8.66 18.06 9.22
C ARG A 326 9.18 17.45 7.93
N TYR A 327 9.67 16.22 8.04
CA TYR A 327 10.25 15.46 6.95
C TYR A 327 9.56 14.11 6.84
N VAL A 328 9.15 13.75 5.63
CA VAL A 328 8.49 12.50 5.33
C VAL A 328 9.26 11.79 4.23
N ILE A 329 9.69 10.56 4.47
CA ILE A 329 10.31 9.72 3.44
C ILE A 329 9.29 8.68 3.01
N ALA A 330 8.94 8.72 1.72
CA ALA A 330 7.91 7.89 1.06
C ALA A 330 8.49 7.15 -0.16
N ALA A 331 9.75 6.72 -0.07
CA ALA A 331 10.53 6.14 -1.16
C ALA A 331 10.52 4.60 -1.14
N HIS A 332 9.42 3.97 -0.72
CA HIS A 332 9.20 2.52 -0.64
C HIS A 332 10.28 1.69 0.12
N ALA A 333 10.12 0.37 0.18
CA ALA A 333 10.95 -0.54 0.99
C ALA A 333 12.40 -0.79 0.51
N ILE A 334 12.88 -0.16 -0.57
CA ILE A 334 14.29 -0.29 -1.00
C ILE A 334 15.00 1.05 -0.98
N GLU A 335 14.42 2.09 -1.57
CA GLU A 335 15.11 3.39 -1.66
C GLU A 335 15.04 4.16 -0.32
N THR A 336 14.04 3.93 0.54
CA THR A 336 14.02 4.47 1.90
C THR A 336 15.19 3.97 2.76
N PRO A 337 15.38 2.65 2.97
CA PRO A 337 16.54 2.17 3.73
C PRO A 337 17.86 2.53 3.03
N LYS A 338 17.94 2.55 1.69
CA LYS A 338 19.13 3.05 0.97
C LYS A 338 19.47 4.50 1.36
N LEU A 339 18.50 5.41 1.33
CA LEU A 339 18.70 6.82 1.71
C LEU A 339 19.16 6.94 3.16
N LEU A 340 18.50 6.24 4.08
CA LEU A 340 18.82 6.27 5.51
C LEU A 340 20.22 5.72 5.82
N LEU A 341 20.57 4.56 5.23
CA LEU A 341 21.88 3.90 5.41
C LEU A 341 23.02 4.65 4.71
N ASN A 342 22.73 5.40 3.64
CA ASN A 342 23.71 6.29 3.01
C ASN A 342 23.89 7.62 3.77
N SER A 343 22.97 7.98 4.66
CA SER A 343 23.00 9.21 5.45
C SER A 343 23.87 9.07 6.71
N ILE A 344 25.17 8.84 6.50
CA ILE A 344 26.14 8.66 7.58
C ILE A 344 26.73 10.01 7.98
N GLY A 345 26.75 10.29 9.28
CA GLY A 345 27.36 11.48 9.84
C GLY A 345 27.76 11.30 11.31
N PRO A 346 28.34 12.33 11.96
CA PRO A 346 28.76 12.25 13.36
C PRO A 346 27.64 11.86 14.34
N ASN A 347 26.41 12.33 14.08
CA ASN A 347 25.22 12.03 14.89
C ASN A 347 24.45 10.78 14.41
N SER A 348 24.86 10.17 13.29
CA SER A 348 24.21 9.01 12.66
C SER A 348 25.25 8.06 12.05
N PRO A 349 26.20 7.51 12.85
CA PRO A 349 27.33 6.75 12.32
C PRO A 349 26.92 5.42 11.64
N LYS A 350 25.70 4.94 11.88
CA LYS A 350 25.11 3.73 11.27
C LYS A 350 24.01 4.05 10.24
N GLY A 351 23.89 5.32 9.83
CA GLY A 351 22.75 5.83 9.07
C GLY A 351 21.69 6.49 9.98
N VAL A 352 20.85 7.33 9.38
CA VAL A 352 19.77 8.05 10.06
C VAL A 352 18.64 7.09 10.46
N ALA A 353 17.99 7.34 11.60
CA ALA A 353 16.91 6.51 12.16
C ALA A 353 17.29 5.03 12.42
N ASN A 354 18.58 4.71 12.55
CA ASN A 354 19.06 3.34 12.67
C ASN A 354 19.67 3.02 14.04
N SER A 355 19.21 3.66 15.13
CA SER A 355 19.70 3.32 16.47
C SER A 355 19.37 1.89 16.89
N SER A 356 18.24 1.35 16.43
CA SER A 356 17.81 -0.04 16.64
C SER A 356 18.55 -1.07 15.77
N GLY A 357 19.25 -0.62 14.73
CA GLY A 357 19.85 -1.51 13.72
C GLY A 357 18.84 -2.17 12.78
N GLN A 358 17.57 -1.76 12.81
CA GLN A 358 16.49 -2.39 12.03
C GLN A 358 16.28 -1.79 10.64
N VAL A 359 16.93 -0.67 10.29
CA VAL A 359 16.83 -0.13 8.93
C VAL A 359 17.43 -1.11 7.94
N GLY A 360 16.65 -1.46 6.92
CA GLY A 360 16.98 -2.45 5.90
C GLY A 360 16.68 -3.89 6.28
N GLN A 361 16.32 -4.21 7.52
CA GLN A 361 16.07 -5.59 7.96
C GLN A 361 14.67 -6.08 7.60
N ALA A 362 14.50 -7.40 7.54
CA ALA A 362 13.21 -8.07 7.29
C ALA A 362 12.56 -7.63 5.96
N LEU A 363 13.37 -7.47 4.91
CA LEU A 363 12.85 -7.25 3.55
C LEU A 363 11.93 -8.42 3.18
N ALA A 364 10.69 -8.12 2.82
CA ALA A 364 9.73 -9.15 2.47
C ALA A 364 8.98 -8.82 1.17
N ASP A 365 8.38 -9.84 0.59
CA ASP A 365 7.46 -9.80 -0.54
C ASP A 365 6.31 -10.79 -0.28
N HIS A 366 5.40 -10.94 -1.23
CA HIS A 366 4.61 -12.16 -1.37
C HIS A 366 5.22 -13.04 -2.46
N PRO A 367 6.19 -13.93 -2.15
CA PRO A 367 6.68 -14.88 -3.14
C PRO A 367 5.51 -15.71 -3.69
N VAL A 368 5.37 -15.70 -5.01
CA VAL A 368 4.20 -16.27 -5.69
C VAL A 368 4.50 -17.67 -6.20
N TYR A 369 3.64 -18.63 -5.85
CA TYR A 369 3.56 -19.91 -6.53
C TYR A 369 2.52 -19.83 -7.66
N LEU A 370 2.93 -20.10 -8.88
CA LEU A 370 2.05 -20.11 -10.05
C LEU A 370 1.67 -21.54 -10.41
N ALA A 371 0.38 -21.77 -10.62
CA ALA A 371 -0.15 -23.02 -11.15
C ALA A 371 -1.15 -22.72 -12.28
N TRP A 372 -1.21 -23.58 -13.29
CA TRP A 372 -2.09 -23.35 -14.43
C TRP A 372 -2.61 -24.66 -15.03
N GLY A 373 -3.83 -24.57 -15.57
CA GLY A 373 -4.57 -25.72 -16.06
C GLY A 373 -5.21 -25.46 -17.41
N LEU A 374 -5.33 -26.53 -18.19
CA LEU A 374 -6.06 -26.54 -19.46
C LEU A 374 -7.34 -27.35 -19.27
N MET A 375 -8.49 -26.70 -19.36
CA MET A 375 -9.79 -27.38 -19.29
C MET A 375 -9.94 -28.43 -20.38
N PRO A 376 -10.76 -29.48 -20.20
CA PRO A 376 -11.06 -30.46 -21.25
C PRO A 376 -11.70 -29.84 -22.48
N GLU A 377 -11.59 -30.52 -23.62
CA GLU A 377 -12.27 -30.11 -24.84
C GLU A 377 -13.78 -29.97 -24.62
N GLY A 378 -14.39 -28.95 -25.23
CA GLY A 378 -15.81 -28.64 -25.03
C GLY A 378 -16.15 -27.90 -23.72
N LYS A 379 -15.17 -27.61 -22.86
CA LYS A 379 -15.36 -26.85 -21.60
C LYS A 379 -14.57 -25.52 -21.56
N PRO A 380 -14.83 -24.55 -22.45
CA PRO A 380 -14.12 -23.27 -22.46
C PRO A 380 -14.47 -22.37 -21.27
N LEU A 381 -13.49 -21.58 -20.82
CA LEU A 381 -13.60 -20.54 -19.79
C LEU A 381 -13.50 -19.11 -20.35
N PHE A 382 -13.00 -18.96 -21.59
CA PHE A 382 -12.84 -17.69 -22.30
C PHE A 382 -12.07 -16.61 -21.52
N PRO A 383 -10.80 -16.86 -21.15
CA PRO A 383 -9.91 -15.83 -20.62
C PRO A 383 -9.66 -14.70 -21.65
N PHE A 384 -8.87 -13.71 -21.24
CA PHE A 384 -8.48 -12.50 -21.96
C PHE A 384 -9.59 -11.45 -22.13
N ARG A 385 -10.67 -11.55 -21.36
CA ARG A 385 -11.85 -10.68 -21.46
C ARG A 385 -12.12 -9.94 -20.16
N GLY A 386 -11.87 -8.64 -20.14
CA GLY A 386 -12.10 -7.82 -18.94
C GLY A 386 -10.79 -7.45 -18.23
N PRO A 387 -10.82 -7.15 -16.92
CA PRO A 387 -9.61 -6.97 -16.14
C PRO A 387 -8.81 -8.27 -16.00
N LEU A 388 -7.51 -8.15 -15.69
CA LEU A 388 -6.62 -9.30 -15.46
C LEU A 388 -7.05 -10.15 -14.26
N SER A 389 -7.66 -9.54 -13.24
CA SER A 389 -8.28 -10.27 -12.15
C SER A 389 -9.50 -9.52 -11.63
N THR A 390 -10.55 -10.29 -11.36
CA THR A 390 -11.83 -9.83 -10.82
C THR A 390 -12.25 -10.59 -9.57
N SER A 391 -11.75 -11.80 -9.37
CA SER A 391 -12.05 -12.65 -8.20
C SER A 391 -10.82 -13.39 -7.68
N GLY A 392 -10.94 -13.94 -6.47
CA GLY A 392 -9.94 -14.77 -5.82
C GLY A 392 -10.59 -15.82 -4.91
N ILE A 393 -9.76 -16.68 -4.33
CA ILE A 393 -10.14 -17.61 -3.26
C ILE A 393 -9.34 -17.20 -2.02
N GLU A 394 -10.06 -16.71 -1.02
CA GLU A 394 -9.49 -15.94 0.09
C GLU A 394 -9.57 -16.72 1.42
N ASP A 395 -10.19 -17.91 1.43
CA ASP A 395 -10.51 -18.66 2.64
C ASP A 395 -9.27 -19.32 3.29
N MET A 396 -8.14 -19.44 2.57
CA MET A 396 -6.86 -19.98 3.07
C MET A 396 -5.90 -18.91 3.62
N ARG A 397 -6.37 -17.66 3.71
CA ARG A 397 -5.58 -16.55 4.26
C ARG A 397 -5.39 -16.63 5.78
N ASP A 398 -6.21 -17.42 6.47
CA ASP A 398 -6.13 -17.54 7.92
C ASP A 398 -6.57 -18.90 8.44
N GLY A 399 -5.99 -19.33 9.56
CA GLY A 399 -6.29 -20.61 10.18
C GLY A 399 -5.17 -21.10 11.11
N PRO A 400 -5.42 -22.15 11.91
CA PRO A 400 -4.46 -22.67 12.89
C PRO A 400 -3.13 -23.16 12.27
N PHE A 401 -3.14 -23.52 10.98
CA PHE A 401 -1.95 -23.87 10.21
C PHE A 401 -0.90 -22.77 10.15
N ARG A 402 -1.27 -21.50 10.38
CA ARG A 402 -0.33 -20.35 10.41
C ARG A 402 0.67 -20.41 11.56
N SER A 403 0.49 -21.32 12.51
CA SER A 403 1.52 -21.61 13.52
C SER A 403 2.69 -22.44 12.98
N GLN A 404 2.56 -23.03 11.79
CA GLN A 404 3.56 -23.94 11.20
C GLN A 404 4.04 -23.50 9.82
N ARG A 405 3.16 -22.90 9.01
CA ARG A 405 3.48 -22.52 7.62
C ARG A 405 2.73 -21.28 7.16
N ALA A 406 3.30 -20.61 6.16
CA ALA A 406 2.74 -19.40 5.58
C ALA A 406 1.30 -19.59 5.08
N ALA A 407 0.46 -18.58 5.29
CA ALA A 407 -0.84 -18.49 4.63
C ALA A 407 -0.68 -17.97 3.19
N TRP A 408 -1.75 -18.05 2.40
CA TRP A 408 -1.79 -17.46 1.07
C TRP A 408 -3.21 -17.07 0.68
N ARG A 409 -3.31 -16.09 -0.21
CA ARG A 409 -4.50 -15.90 -1.04
C ARG A 409 -4.29 -16.49 -2.42
N ILE A 410 -5.38 -16.90 -3.07
CA ILE A 410 -5.34 -17.38 -4.45
C ILE A 410 -5.96 -16.31 -5.35
N GLU A 411 -5.14 -15.75 -6.23
CA GLU A 411 -5.58 -14.92 -7.33
C GLU A 411 -5.99 -15.78 -8.52
N ILE A 412 -7.18 -15.49 -9.06
CA ILE A 412 -7.61 -16.08 -10.34
C ILE A 412 -7.18 -15.13 -11.45
N GLY A 413 -6.31 -15.62 -12.34
CA GLY A 413 -5.86 -14.90 -13.53
C GLY A 413 -6.86 -15.05 -14.67
N ASN A 414 -7.19 -13.93 -15.31
CA ASN A 414 -8.08 -13.83 -16.47
C ASN A 414 -7.30 -13.52 -17.76
N GLU A 415 -5.98 -13.68 -17.73
CA GLU A 415 -5.02 -13.50 -18.83
C GLU A 415 -4.49 -14.85 -19.37
N GLY A 416 -5.31 -15.90 -19.28
CA GLY A 416 -4.87 -17.27 -19.54
C GLY A 416 -3.79 -17.65 -18.53
N TRP A 417 -2.66 -18.15 -19.01
CA TRP A 417 -1.47 -18.39 -18.19
C TRP A 417 -0.27 -17.53 -18.64
N ASN A 418 -0.55 -16.29 -19.08
CA ASN A 418 0.46 -15.35 -19.57
C ASN A 418 1.67 -15.21 -18.63
N TRP A 419 1.46 -15.01 -17.33
CA TRP A 419 2.57 -14.85 -16.39
C TRP A 419 3.42 -16.13 -16.25
N SER A 420 2.80 -17.30 -16.33
CA SER A 420 3.49 -18.58 -16.14
C SER A 420 4.49 -18.88 -17.25
N VAL A 421 4.07 -18.74 -18.51
CA VAL A 421 4.86 -19.18 -19.68
C VAL A 421 4.80 -18.22 -20.87
N ASN A 422 4.40 -16.96 -20.67
CA ASN A 422 4.29 -15.91 -21.71
C ASN A 422 3.26 -16.19 -22.83
N ASP A 423 2.12 -16.79 -22.49
CA ASP A 423 1.03 -16.99 -23.46
C ASP A 423 0.21 -15.70 -23.72
N PRO A 424 -0.38 -15.49 -24.91
CA PRO A 424 -0.57 -16.46 -26.00
C PRO A 424 0.67 -16.68 -26.90
N TYR A 425 1.76 -15.93 -26.69
CA TYR A 425 2.92 -15.97 -27.60
C TYR A 425 3.54 -17.37 -27.66
N THR A 426 3.74 -18.02 -26.52
CA THR A 426 4.37 -19.34 -26.45
C THR A 426 3.54 -20.42 -27.15
N SER A 427 2.23 -20.50 -26.90
CA SER A 427 1.36 -21.46 -27.60
C SER A 427 1.29 -21.16 -29.10
N VAL A 428 1.28 -19.89 -29.50
CA VAL A 428 1.32 -19.50 -30.92
C VAL A 428 2.61 -20.00 -31.59
N CYS A 429 3.77 -19.74 -31.00
CA CYS A 429 5.04 -20.23 -31.53
C CYS A 429 5.09 -21.77 -31.55
N ASP A 430 4.62 -22.43 -30.49
CA ASP A 430 4.59 -23.89 -30.41
C ASP A 430 3.83 -24.54 -31.56
N PHE A 431 2.66 -24.00 -31.94
CA PHE A 431 1.89 -24.53 -33.06
C PHE A 431 2.38 -24.07 -34.44
N ILE A 432 3.17 -23.00 -34.54
CA ILE A 432 3.82 -22.62 -35.80
C ILE A 432 5.05 -23.50 -36.05
N ASP A 433 5.90 -23.66 -35.04
CA ASP A 433 7.22 -24.27 -35.16
C ASP A 433 7.22 -25.78 -34.88
N GLY A 434 6.10 -26.34 -34.39
CA GLY A 434 6.03 -27.73 -33.95
C GLY A 434 6.82 -27.99 -32.66
N THR A 435 6.85 -27.00 -31.76
CA THR A 435 7.47 -27.13 -30.43
C THR A 435 6.40 -27.33 -29.35
N ASN A 436 6.83 -27.50 -28.10
CA ASN A 436 5.94 -27.68 -26.95
C ASN A 436 6.51 -27.04 -25.68
N HIS A 437 7.03 -25.82 -25.80
CA HIS A 437 7.58 -25.08 -24.67
C HIS A 437 6.52 -24.73 -23.63
N GLY A 438 5.27 -24.46 -24.05
CA GLY A 438 4.14 -24.15 -23.17
C GLY A 438 3.35 -25.38 -22.70
N GLY A 439 3.69 -26.58 -23.18
CA GLY A 439 3.02 -27.83 -22.79
C GLY A 439 1.70 -28.13 -23.52
N ALA A 440 1.11 -27.16 -24.22
CA ALA A 440 -0.20 -27.29 -24.87
C ALA A 440 -0.18 -27.98 -26.26
N ASN A 441 0.99 -28.28 -26.81
CA ASN A 441 1.20 -28.98 -28.09
C ASN A 441 2.01 -30.28 -27.90
N PRO A 442 1.54 -31.25 -27.09
CA PRO A 442 2.30 -32.47 -26.79
C PRO A 442 2.63 -33.31 -28.02
N SER A 443 1.79 -33.23 -29.06
CA SER A 443 2.00 -33.90 -30.35
C SER A 443 2.95 -33.14 -31.29
N LYS A 444 3.47 -31.98 -30.90
CA LYS A 444 4.40 -31.15 -31.69
C LYS A 444 3.88 -30.87 -33.10
N LEU A 445 2.59 -30.56 -33.19
CA LEU A 445 1.95 -30.21 -34.45
C LEU A 445 2.52 -28.88 -34.96
N ALA A 446 2.96 -28.86 -36.22
CA ALA A 446 3.29 -27.64 -36.95
C ALA A 446 2.11 -27.31 -37.89
N LEU A 447 1.44 -26.20 -37.63
CA LEU A 447 0.17 -25.81 -38.23
C LEU A 447 0.29 -24.43 -38.89
N SER A 448 -0.51 -24.19 -39.92
CA SER A 448 -0.66 -22.88 -40.54
C SER A 448 -2.10 -22.68 -41.04
N GLY A 449 -2.43 -21.45 -41.43
CA GLY A 449 -3.76 -21.12 -41.98
C GLY A 449 -4.91 -21.46 -41.03
N GLN A 450 -5.99 -22.01 -41.57
CA GLN A 450 -7.22 -22.30 -40.82
C GLN A 450 -7.02 -23.34 -39.70
N ALA A 451 -6.16 -24.34 -39.91
CA ALA A 451 -5.89 -25.37 -38.90
C ALA A 451 -5.21 -24.77 -37.65
N LEU A 452 -4.26 -23.84 -37.85
CA LEU A 452 -3.63 -23.12 -36.75
C LEU A 452 -4.65 -22.29 -35.96
N VAL A 453 -5.50 -21.53 -36.65
CA VAL A 453 -6.54 -20.70 -36.00
C VAL A 453 -7.51 -21.55 -35.18
N GLN A 454 -7.96 -22.69 -35.73
CA GLN A 454 -8.86 -23.61 -35.02
C GLN A 454 -8.19 -24.19 -33.76
N GLN A 455 -6.94 -24.61 -33.88
CA GLN A 455 -6.19 -25.17 -32.75
C GLN A 455 -5.95 -24.13 -31.66
N LEU A 456 -5.54 -22.91 -32.03
CA LEU A 456 -5.36 -21.81 -31.08
C LEU A 456 -6.68 -21.44 -30.38
N ASN A 457 -7.80 -21.37 -31.12
CA ASN A 457 -9.11 -21.12 -30.53
C ASN A 457 -9.50 -22.21 -29.52
N SER A 458 -9.19 -23.48 -29.82
CA SER A 458 -9.42 -24.59 -28.88
C SER A 458 -8.60 -24.45 -27.61
N VAL A 459 -7.30 -24.12 -27.72
CA VAL A 459 -6.41 -24.04 -26.55
C VAL A 459 -6.65 -22.77 -25.72
N LEU A 460 -6.60 -21.60 -26.35
CA LEU A 460 -6.63 -20.31 -25.65
C LEU A 460 -7.93 -20.10 -24.87
N THR A 461 -9.06 -20.60 -25.35
CA THR A 461 -10.35 -20.46 -24.67
C THR A 461 -10.50 -21.33 -23.42
N ARG A 462 -9.58 -22.27 -23.18
CA ARG A 462 -9.62 -23.25 -22.08
C ARG A 462 -8.56 -23.02 -21.00
N GLN A 463 -7.74 -21.99 -21.15
CA GLN A 463 -6.66 -21.68 -20.21
C GLN A 463 -7.19 -21.00 -18.94
N PHE A 464 -6.55 -21.29 -17.81
CA PHE A 464 -6.66 -20.50 -16.58
C PHE A 464 -5.40 -20.65 -15.73
N ARG A 465 -5.17 -19.68 -14.84
CA ARG A 465 -4.05 -19.64 -13.89
C ARG A 465 -4.54 -19.33 -12.49
N LEU A 466 -3.89 -19.95 -11.50
CA LEU A 466 -3.97 -19.63 -10.09
C LEU A 466 -2.62 -19.06 -9.61
N GLY A 467 -2.65 -17.87 -9.01
CA GLY A 467 -1.50 -17.27 -8.34
C GLY A 467 -1.65 -17.36 -6.84
N PHE A 468 -0.77 -18.10 -6.18
CA PHE A 468 -0.75 -18.22 -4.73
C PHE A 468 0.24 -17.20 -4.18
N LEU A 469 -0.29 -16.11 -3.61
CA LEU A 469 0.53 -15.09 -2.98
C LEU A 469 0.87 -15.56 -1.56
N VAL A 470 2.03 -16.18 -1.39
CA VAL A 470 2.43 -16.81 -0.13
C VAL A 470 3.00 -15.75 0.80
N GLU A 471 2.50 -15.73 2.03
CA GLU A 471 2.98 -14.85 3.09
C GLU A 471 4.48 -15.09 3.36
N GLN A 472 5.23 -14.01 3.54
CA GLN A 472 6.61 -14.06 4.01
C GLN A 472 6.70 -13.46 5.41
N VAL A 473 7.05 -14.31 6.38
CA VAL A 473 7.30 -13.89 7.76
C VAL A 473 8.66 -14.42 8.20
N GLU A 474 9.47 -13.52 8.75
CA GLU A 474 10.69 -13.89 9.46
C GLU A 474 10.32 -14.51 10.81
N LYS A 475 10.89 -15.66 11.14
CA LYS A 475 10.67 -16.30 12.46
C LYS A 475 11.10 -15.37 13.60
N ASP A 476 12.20 -14.67 13.40
CA ASP A 476 12.70 -13.62 14.28
C ASP A 476 13.11 -12.41 13.42
N PRO A 477 12.24 -11.40 13.25
CA PRO A 477 12.55 -10.22 12.45
C PRO A 477 13.77 -9.42 12.93
N ASP A 478 14.22 -9.58 14.18
CA ASP A 478 15.47 -8.97 14.68
C ASP A 478 16.74 -9.66 14.11
N LYS A 479 16.58 -10.86 13.54
CA LYS A 479 17.63 -11.66 12.90
C LYS A 479 17.20 -12.08 11.51
N ALA A 480 16.77 -11.11 10.72
CA ALA A 480 16.21 -11.33 9.40
C ALA A 480 17.19 -12.01 8.45
N LEU A 481 16.67 -12.96 7.67
CA LEU A 481 17.39 -13.58 6.56
C LEU A 481 17.46 -12.60 5.37
N CYS A 482 16.42 -11.79 5.21
CA CYS A 482 16.28 -10.87 4.11
C CYS A 482 16.59 -9.41 4.52
N ARG A 483 17.48 -8.74 3.78
CA ARG A 483 17.95 -7.39 4.09
C ARG A 483 18.31 -6.54 2.88
N VAL A 484 18.11 -5.23 3.03
CA VAL A 484 18.66 -4.16 2.19
C VAL A 484 19.83 -3.52 2.91
N GLU A 485 20.97 -3.48 2.22
CA GLU A 485 22.23 -2.98 2.73
C GLU A 485 22.81 -1.94 1.77
N ARG A 486 23.77 -1.17 2.27
CA ARG A 486 24.57 -0.28 1.44
C ARG A 486 25.62 -1.08 0.69
N SER A 487 25.66 -0.96 -0.64
CA SER A 487 26.79 -1.51 -1.41
C SER A 487 28.09 -0.77 -1.08
N THR A 488 29.18 -1.52 -0.89
CA THR A 488 30.54 -0.97 -0.76
C THR A 488 31.30 -0.95 -2.08
N GLU A 489 30.73 -1.53 -3.14
CA GLU A 489 31.42 -1.81 -4.40
C GLU A 489 30.80 -1.07 -5.59
N PHE A 490 29.49 -0.80 -5.55
CA PHE A 490 28.74 -0.30 -6.70
C PHE A 490 27.97 0.98 -6.37
N THR A 491 28.11 1.98 -7.23
CA THR A 491 27.35 3.23 -7.20
C THR A 491 26.49 3.40 -8.45
N ASP A 492 25.49 4.27 -8.38
CA ASP A 492 24.76 4.74 -9.57
C ASP A 492 25.50 5.90 -10.27
N GLY A 493 24.92 6.43 -11.34
CA GLY A 493 25.46 7.54 -12.13
C GLY A 493 25.54 8.88 -11.40
N LEU A 494 24.90 9.00 -10.23
CA LEU A 494 25.07 10.14 -9.32
C LEU A 494 26.16 9.90 -8.27
N GLY A 495 26.81 8.73 -8.29
CA GLY A 495 27.81 8.35 -7.31
C GLY A 495 27.22 7.86 -5.99
N LEU A 496 25.91 7.62 -5.91
CA LEU A 496 25.26 7.13 -4.71
C LEU A 496 25.42 5.61 -4.61
N PRO A 497 25.78 5.06 -3.44
CA PRO A 497 25.85 3.62 -3.24
C PRO A 497 24.52 2.94 -3.56
N ARG A 498 24.59 1.87 -4.36
CA ARG A 498 23.43 1.09 -4.79
C ARG A 498 22.88 0.19 -3.66
N PRO A 499 21.62 -0.24 -3.74
CA PRO A 499 21.07 -1.22 -2.80
C PRO A 499 21.74 -2.58 -3.00
N GLN A 500 22.26 -3.14 -1.92
CA GLN A 500 22.69 -4.54 -1.84
C GLN A 500 21.60 -5.35 -1.17
N ILE A 501 21.20 -6.46 -1.77
CA ILE A 501 20.11 -7.30 -1.30
C ILE A 501 20.66 -8.67 -0.90
N THR A 502 20.39 -9.10 0.33
CA THR A 502 20.47 -10.51 0.72
C THR A 502 19.06 -11.01 0.90
N TYR A 503 18.72 -12.13 0.28
CA TYR A 503 17.36 -12.67 0.28
C TYR A 503 17.37 -14.19 0.36
N GLU A 504 16.59 -14.73 1.29
CA GLU A 504 16.45 -16.17 1.53
C GLU A 504 15.05 -16.46 2.09
N LEU A 505 14.37 -17.46 1.52
CA LEU A 505 13.04 -17.84 1.98
C LEU A 505 13.17 -18.75 3.20
N SER A 506 12.43 -18.43 4.26
CA SER A 506 12.40 -19.24 5.48
C SER A 506 11.67 -20.57 5.25
N ASP A 507 11.95 -21.57 6.10
CA ASP A 507 11.26 -22.86 6.03
C ASP A 507 9.73 -22.72 6.23
N TYR A 508 9.29 -21.73 7.00
CA TYR A 508 7.87 -21.40 7.17
C TYR A 508 7.20 -21.02 5.84
N THR A 509 7.87 -20.19 5.04
CA THR A 509 7.38 -19.80 3.71
C THR A 509 7.52 -20.94 2.71
N LYS A 510 8.61 -21.73 2.76
CA LYS A 510 8.80 -22.90 1.88
C LYS A 510 7.77 -24.01 2.12
N GLU A 511 7.41 -24.29 3.37
CA GLU A 511 6.29 -25.20 3.68
C GLU A 511 4.97 -24.62 3.14
N GLY A 512 4.81 -23.29 3.16
CA GLY A 512 3.67 -22.66 2.51
C GLY A 512 3.59 -22.94 1.01
N PHE A 513 4.71 -22.91 0.29
CA PHE A 513 4.79 -23.27 -1.13
C PHE A 513 4.42 -24.74 -1.39
N LYS A 514 4.91 -25.65 -0.55
CA LYS A 514 4.57 -27.09 -0.64
C LYS A 514 3.06 -27.29 -0.54
N GLN A 515 2.42 -26.66 0.42
CA GLN A 515 0.98 -26.79 0.63
C GLN A 515 0.16 -26.03 -0.43
N ALA A 516 0.66 -24.89 -0.93
CA ALA A 516 0.08 -24.18 -2.07
C ALA A 516 0.06 -25.06 -3.34
N ARG A 517 1.14 -25.81 -3.63
CA ARG A 517 1.19 -26.79 -4.72
C ARG A 517 0.11 -27.86 -4.58
N LEU A 518 -0.02 -28.46 -3.40
CA LEU A 518 -1.02 -29.51 -3.16
C LEU A 518 -2.45 -28.98 -3.32
N ALA A 519 -2.73 -27.78 -2.84
CA ALA A 519 -4.01 -27.11 -3.05
C ALA A 519 -4.26 -26.80 -4.52
N ALA A 520 -3.24 -26.34 -5.26
CA ALA A 520 -3.34 -26.06 -6.69
C ALA A 520 -3.68 -27.31 -7.50
N THR A 521 -2.93 -28.41 -7.30
CA THR A 521 -3.18 -29.69 -7.98
C THR A 521 -4.58 -30.21 -7.68
N HIS A 522 -5.04 -30.14 -6.42
CA HIS A 522 -6.41 -30.53 -6.07
C HIS A 522 -7.46 -29.69 -6.81
N ILE A 523 -7.33 -28.36 -6.82
CA ILE A 523 -8.27 -27.47 -7.53
C ILE A 523 -8.26 -27.76 -9.03
N ILE A 524 -7.08 -27.83 -9.65
CA ILE A 524 -6.94 -27.97 -11.10
C ILE A 524 -7.41 -29.35 -11.57
N THR A 525 -6.98 -30.42 -10.91
CA THR A 525 -7.22 -31.79 -11.40
C THR A 525 -8.52 -32.38 -10.87
N GLU A 526 -8.80 -32.26 -9.57
CA GLU A 526 -9.94 -32.94 -8.95
C GLU A 526 -11.22 -32.12 -9.04
N LEU A 527 -11.17 -30.81 -8.76
CA LEU A 527 -12.37 -29.95 -8.78
C LEU A 527 -12.71 -29.51 -10.22
N MET A 528 -11.71 -29.02 -10.96
CA MET A 528 -11.93 -28.51 -12.31
C MET A 528 -11.90 -29.62 -13.38
N GLY A 529 -11.29 -30.77 -13.10
CA GLY A 529 -11.10 -31.83 -14.10
C GLY A 529 -10.19 -31.40 -15.25
N ALA A 530 -9.30 -30.44 -15.02
CA ALA A 530 -8.37 -29.90 -16.01
C ALA A 530 -7.04 -30.66 -16.01
N THR A 531 -6.32 -30.58 -17.14
CA THR A 531 -4.93 -31.03 -17.20
C THR A 531 -4.05 -29.95 -16.55
N GLU A 532 -3.34 -30.30 -15.48
CA GLU A 532 -2.33 -29.43 -14.90
C GLU A 532 -1.09 -29.36 -15.81
N LEU A 533 -0.70 -28.14 -16.19
CA LEU A 533 0.48 -27.88 -17.03
C LEU A 533 1.59 -27.16 -16.25
N THR A 534 1.41 -26.98 -14.94
CA THR A 534 2.44 -26.46 -14.03
C THR A 534 3.72 -27.31 -14.09
N ASP A 535 4.89 -26.67 -14.14
CA ASP A 535 6.16 -27.38 -13.96
C ASP A 535 6.31 -27.78 -12.49
N LEU A 536 6.05 -29.07 -12.19
CA LEU A 536 6.14 -29.61 -10.83
C LEU A 536 7.58 -29.99 -10.43
N ASN A 537 8.53 -29.97 -11.37
CA ASN A 537 9.93 -30.25 -11.11
C ASN A 537 10.84 -29.23 -11.82
N PRO A 538 10.73 -27.94 -11.46
CA PRO A 538 11.57 -26.91 -12.04
C PRO A 538 13.03 -27.22 -11.76
N LYS A 539 13.87 -27.01 -12.77
CA LYS A 539 15.30 -27.33 -12.67
C LYS A 539 16.03 -26.31 -11.79
N LEU A 540 16.78 -26.82 -10.82
CA LEU A 540 17.75 -26.05 -10.05
C LEU A 540 19.05 -25.93 -10.86
N GLU A 541 19.01 -25.20 -11.96
CA GLU A 541 20.22 -24.89 -12.74
C GLU A 541 21.10 -23.90 -11.97
N PRO A 542 22.44 -23.96 -12.10
CA PRO A 542 23.30 -22.91 -11.57
C PRO A 542 22.80 -21.53 -12.02
N GLY A 543 22.57 -20.62 -11.06
CA GLY A 543 22.04 -19.26 -11.32
C GLY A 543 20.51 -19.14 -11.28
N SER A 544 19.76 -20.24 -11.23
CA SER A 544 18.30 -20.26 -11.05
C SER A 544 17.93 -19.90 -9.60
N GLN A 545 18.24 -18.67 -9.19
CA GLN A 545 18.04 -18.16 -7.83
C GLN A 545 16.58 -17.80 -7.52
N THR A 546 15.66 -18.06 -8.45
CA THR A 546 14.20 -18.07 -8.25
C THR A 546 13.63 -19.49 -8.12
N VAL A 547 14.49 -20.49 -7.92
CA VAL A 547 14.13 -21.87 -7.61
C VAL A 547 14.79 -22.26 -6.29
N PHE A 548 14.08 -23.00 -5.44
CA PHE A 548 14.62 -23.57 -4.21
C PHE A 548 14.21 -25.03 -4.04
N GLU A 549 14.99 -25.78 -3.28
CA GLU A 549 14.66 -27.14 -2.84
C GLU A 549 14.04 -27.11 -1.45
N TYR A 550 13.01 -27.92 -1.25
CA TYR A 550 12.40 -28.16 0.05
C TYR A 550 11.72 -29.53 0.07
N ASP A 551 12.03 -30.34 1.09
CA ASP A 551 11.49 -31.70 1.27
C ASP A 551 11.71 -32.62 0.05
N GLY A 552 12.90 -32.51 -0.57
CA GLY A 552 13.31 -33.31 -1.73
C GLY A 552 12.64 -32.92 -3.04
N GLN A 553 11.97 -31.76 -3.10
CA GLN A 553 11.28 -31.25 -4.28
C GLN A 553 11.71 -29.82 -4.60
N ASN A 554 11.78 -29.49 -5.89
CA ASN A 554 12.10 -28.14 -6.34
C ASN A 554 10.84 -27.30 -6.53
N TYR A 555 10.92 -26.02 -6.21
CA TYR A 555 9.84 -25.04 -6.38
C TYR A 555 10.38 -23.78 -7.03
N ALA A 556 9.65 -23.26 -8.02
CA ALA A 556 9.89 -21.93 -8.57
C ALA A 556 9.02 -20.91 -7.83
N PHE A 557 9.55 -19.71 -7.62
CA PHE A 557 8.79 -18.58 -7.10
C PHE A 557 8.99 -17.33 -7.97
N TYR A 558 8.01 -16.44 -7.91
CA TYR A 558 8.01 -15.16 -8.62
C TYR A 558 7.79 -14.02 -7.63
N GLY A 559 8.28 -12.82 -7.92
CA GLY A 559 8.00 -11.65 -7.09
C GLY A 559 6.61 -11.09 -7.37
N ALA A 560 5.92 -10.60 -6.34
CA ALA A 560 4.60 -9.98 -6.47
C ALA A 560 4.66 -8.46 -6.66
N GLY A 561 5.83 -7.85 -6.48
CA GLY A 561 5.98 -6.40 -6.41
C GLY A 561 5.47 -5.81 -5.08
N HIS A 562 5.45 -6.59 -3.99
CA HIS A 562 4.96 -6.17 -2.68
C HIS A 562 6.10 -6.00 -1.66
N LEU A 563 7.04 -5.10 -1.95
CA LEU A 563 8.27 -4.93 -1.16
C LEU A 563 7.95 -4.35 0.23
N MET A 564 8.23 -5.04 1.34
CA MET A 564 7.79 -4.66 2.69
C MET A 564 8.90 -4.79 3.75
N GLY A 565 8.64 -4.25 4.96
CA GLY A 565 9.35 -4.59 6.22
C GLY A 565 10.62 -3.84 6.59
N THR A 566 11.30 -3.23 5.63
CA THR A 566 12.66 -2.67 5.80
C THR A 566 12.83 -1.48 6.76
N TYR A 567 11.75 -0.92 7.29
CA TYR A 567 11.79 0.10 8.35
C TYR A 567 10.56 -0.06 9.24
N ARG A 568 10.35 -1.30 9.70
CA ARG A 568 9.11 -1.71 10.37
C ARG A 568 8.74 -0.82 11.55
N MET A 569 7.43 -0.65 11.73
CA MET A 569 6.85 -0.08 12.93
C MET A 569 6.90 -1.06 14.10
N GLY A 570 6.77 -0.55 15.32
CA GLY A 570 6.64 -1.38 16.51
C GLY A 570 6.37 -0.56 17.77
N SER A 571 6.24 -1.24 18.90
CA SER A 571 6.02 -0.63 20.22
C SER A 571 7.31 -0.45 21.03
N ASP A 572 8.45 -0.88 20.50
CA ASP A 572 9.75 -0.87 21.17
C ASP A 572 10.81 -0.20 20.28
N ARG A 573 11.32 0.94 20.73
CA ARG A 573 12.34 1.73 20.03
C ARG A 573 13.64 0.99 19.75
N THR A 574 13.91 -0.09 20.49
CA THR A 574 15.13 -0.90 20.31
C THR A 574 14.98 -1.96 19.23
N ARG A 575 13.75 -2.23 18.78
CA ARG A 575 13.39 -3.32 17.84
C ARG A 575 12.52 -2.87 16.68
N SER A 576 12.38 -1.56 16.48
CA SER A 576 11.63 -0.99 15.37
C SER A 576 12.25 0.34 14.94
N VAL A 577 11.90 0.82 13.75
CA VAL A 577 12.43 2.08 13.21
C VAL A 577 11.46 3.23 13.49
N VAL A 578 10.16 2.95 13.42
CA VAL A 578 9.09 3.92 13.68
C VAL A 578 8.10 3.41 14.72
N ASP A 579 7.38 4.33 15.34
CA ASP A 579 6.25 4.02 16.21
C ASP A 579 4.96 3.73 15.41
N LYS A 580 3.84 3.54 16.10
CA LYS A 580 2.52 3.29 15.50
C LYS A 580 2.02 4.43 14.60
N ASP A 581 2.52 5.65 14.81
CA ASP A 581 2.15 6.84 14.03
C ASP A 581 3.09 7.05 12.84
N GLN A 582 3.97 6.08 12.57
CA GLN A 582 5.02 6.10 11.54
C GLN A 582 6.07 7.19 11.77
N ARG A 583 6.19 7.68 13.01
CA ARG A 583 7.22 8.64 13.41
C ARG A 583 8.49 7.89 13.80
N SER A 584 9.64 8.39 13.39
CA SER A 584 10.94 7.83 13.79
C SER A 584 11.11 7.91 15.30
N TRP A 585 11.59 6.81 15.91
CA TRP A 585 11.99 6.79 17.32
C TRP A 585 13.18 7.71 17.62
N ASP A 586 14.05 7.92 16.63
CA ASP A 586 15.28 8.67 16.79
C ASP A 586 15.11 10.16 16.54
N HIS A 587 14.18 10.53 15.65
CA HIS A 587 14.00 11.90 15.20
C HIS A 587 12.52 12.30 15.22
N PRO A 588 12.08 13.14 16.18
CA PRO A 588 10.66 13.42 16.38
C PRO A 588 10.02 14.20 15.23
N ASN A 589 10.81 14.80 14.33
CA ASN A 589 10.32 15.51 13.15
C ASN A 589 10.45 14.71 11.83
N LEU A 590 10.80 13.43 11.90
CA LEU A 590 10.92 12.52 10.75
C LEU A 590 9.84 11.45 10.77
N PHE A 591 9.19 11.25 9.63
CA PHE A 591 8.21 10.18 9.40
C PHE A 591 8.68 9.31 8.23
N LEU A 592 8.52 8.00 8.37
CA LEU A 592 8.80 7.05 7.30
C LEU A 592 7.49 6.36 6.95
N VAL A 593 7.00 6.58 5.74
CA VAL A 593 5.68 6.10 5.30
C VAL A 593 5.83 5.23 4.06
N GLY A 594 4.98 4.23 3.91
CA GLY A 594 5.04 3.30 2.79
C GLY A 594 4.85 1.85 3.22
N ASP A 595 5.35 0.94 2.39
CA ASP A 595 5.33 -0.51 2.57
C ASP A 595 6.41 -1.03 3.52
N GLY A 596 7.52 -0.31 3.68
CA GLY A 596 8.59 -0.74 4.58
C GLY A 596 8.22 -0.68 6.07
N VAL A 597 7.13 -0.02 6.46
CA VAL A 597 6.68 0.02 7.86
C VAL A 597 6.04 -1.29 8.34
N PHE A 598 5.73 -2.22 7.43
CA PHE A 598 4.95 -3.42 7.75
C PHE A 598 5.73 -4.38 8.66
N PRO A 599 5.28 -4.68 9.88
CA PRO A 599 5.92 -5.67 10.76
C PRO A 599 5.78 -7.10 10.22
N THR A 600 4.68 -7.40 9.54
CA THR A 600 4.40 -8.66 8.84
C THR A 600 3.75 -8.36 7.49
N THR A 601 3.94 -9.24 6.53
CA THR A 601 3.39 -9.07 5.16
C THR A 601 1.88 -9.31 5.10
N GLY A 602 1.36 -10.17 5.97
CA GLY A 602 -0.01 -10.64 5.90
C GLY A 602 -0.27 -11.40 4.60
N THR A 603 -1.50 -11.35 4.10
CA THR A 603 -1.90 -12.07 2.88
C THR A 603 -2.59 -11.19 1.84
N ALA A 604 -2.73 -9.89 2.10
CA ALA A 604 -3.32 -8.93 1.19
C ALA A 604 -2.23 -8.17 0.41
N ASN A 605 -2.55 -7.76 -0.82
CA ASN A 605 -1.75 -6.76 -1.54
C ASN A 605 -1.66 -5.48 -0.66
N PRO A 606 -0.46 -4.90 -0.46
CA PRO A 606 -0.23 -3.95 0.62
C PRO A 606 -0.78 -2.55 0.35
N THR A 607 -1.07 -2.19 -0.91
CA THR A 607 -1.30 -0.80 -1.32
C THR A 607 -2.49 -0.12 -0.64
N LEU A 608 -3.56 -0.86 -0.35
CA LEU A 608 -4.69 -0.28 0.39
C LEU A 608 -4.27 0.08 1.82
N THR A 609 -3.58 -0.84 2.51
CA THR A 609 -3.08 -0.62 3.88
C THR A 609 -2.04 0.50 3.92
N ILE A 610 -1.13 0.59 2.94
CA ILE A 610 -0.19 1.72 2.80
C ILE A 610 -0.95 3.04 2.74
N THR A 611 -2.01 3.09 1.94
CA THR A 611 -2.83 4.30 1.76
C THR A 611 -3.54 4.68 3.07
N ALA A 612 -4.14 3.70 3.75
CA ALA A 612 -4.79 3.89 5.04
C ALA A 612 -3.82 4.42 6.10
N LEU A 613 -2.67 3.75 6.27
CA LEU A 613 -1.60 4.18 7.17
C LEU A 613 -1.11 5.59 6.83
N THR A 614 -0.97 5.93 5.55
CA THR A 614 -0.49 7.25 5.15
C THR A 614 -1.49 8.35 5.51
N PHE A 615 -2.80 8.12 5.38
CA PHE A 615 -3.81 9.07 5.87
C PHE A 615 -3.66 9.33 7.36
N GLN A 616 -3.47 8.30 8.18
CA GLN A 616 -3.23 8.47 9.62
C GLN A 616 -1.95 9.24 9.92
N ALA A 617 -0.84 8.91 9.26
CA ALA A 617 0.42 9.65 9.43
C ALA A 617 0.27 11.12 9.00
N ALA A 618 -0.45 11.40 7.91
CA ALA A 618 -0.68 12.77 7.45
C ALA A 618 -1.48 13.59 8.47
N ASP A 619 -2.48 12.98 9.12
CA ASP A 619 -3.24 13.64 10.20
C ASP A 619 -2.33 13.96 11.40
N VAL A 620 -1.40 13.06 11.74
CA VAL A 620 -0.41 13.29 12.80
C VAL A 620 0.53 14.43 12.43
N VAL A 621 1.08 14.45 11.20
CA VAL A 621 1.95 15.52 10.70
C VAL A 621 1.22 16.87 10.67
N ALA A 622 -0.03 16.90 10.22
CA ALA A 622 -0.85 18.11 10.22
C ALA A 622 -1.10 18.60 11.66
N SER A 623 -1.46 17.69 12.57
CA SER A 623 -1.71 18.00 13.98
C SER A 623 -0.47 18.54 14.68
N ASP A 624 0.71 18.00 14.39
CA ASP A 624 2.00 18.46 14.90
C ASP A 624 2.26 19.95 14.63
N LEU A 625 1.72 20.48 13.53
CA LEU A 625 1.93 21.85 13.08
C LEU A 625 0.74 22.77 13.34
N LEU A 626 -0.47 22.22 13.32
CA LEU A 626 -1.70 23.01 13.26
C LEU A 626 -2.66 22.79 14.43
N LYS A 627 -2.46 21.79 15.29
CA LYS A 627 -3.39 21.56 16.40
C LYS A 627 -3.51 22.80 17.30
N ARG A 628 -4.67 22.95 17.93
CA ARG A 628 -4.95 24.05 18.86
C ARG A 628 -5.59 23.48 20.11
N THR A 629 -5.19 24.01 21.26
CA THR A 629 -5.89 23.77 22.53
C THR A 629 -6.50 25.07 22.97
N VAL A 630 -7.81 25.05 23.20
CA VAL A 630 -8.59 26.24 23.57
C VAL A 630 -9.29 26.01 24.90
N GLN A 631 -9.36 27.06 25.71
CA GLN A 631 -10.14 27.07 26.95
C GLN A 631 -11.50 27.68 26.66
N VAL A 632 -12.54 26.86 26.64
CA VAL A 632 -13.92 27.28 26.41
C VAL A 632 -14.54 27.64 27.76
N GLN A 633 -14.85 28.91 27.96
CA GLN A 633 -15.47 29.42 29.19
C GLN A 633 -16.97 29.18 29.19
N ALA A 634 -17.53 28.77 30.32
CA ALA A 634 -18.95 28.47 30.44
C ALA A 634 -19.85 29.73 30.32
N ASN A 635 -19.30 30.90 30.63
CA ASN A 635 -20.02 32.18 30.64
C ASN A 635 -19.92 32.97 29.32
N GLN A 636 -19.47 32.35 28.23
CA GLN A 636 -19.30 33.01 26.92
C GLN A 636 -19.92 32.20 25.78
N ALA A 637 -20.70 32.88 24.95
CA ALA A 637 -21.32 32.28 23.77
C ALA A 637 -20.32 32.15 22.62
N TRP A 638 -20.36 31.01 21.90
CA TRP A 638 -19.71 30.78 20.60
C TRP A 638 -18.27 31.30 20.47
N GLN A 639 -17.37 30.74 21.27
CA GLN A 639 -15.97 31.12 21.32
C GLN A 639 -15.21 30.53 20.13
N GLY A 640 -14.56 31.39 19.34
CA GLY A 640 -13.72 30.99 18.21
C GLY A 640 -12.51 30.19 18.65
N THR A 641 -12.24 29.08 17.95
CA THR A 641 -11.10 28.21 18.27
C THR A 641 -9.82 28.60 17.53
N GLY A 642 -9.91 29.51 16.56
CA GLY A 642 -8.87 29.80 15.58
C GLY A 642 -8.65 28.69 14.55
N MET A 643 -9.34 27.54 14.66
CA MET A 643 -9.26 26.45 13.70
C MET A 643 -10.24 26.69 12.55
N GLN A 644 -9.72 26.72 11.34
CA GLN A 644 -10.54 26.76 10.13
C GLN A 644 -10.91 25.35 9.69
N VAL A 645 -12.20 25.15 9.43
CA VAL A 645 -12.75 23.96 8.79
C VAL A 645 -12.96 24.29 7.32
N ASN A 646 -12.41 23.46 6.43
CA ASN A 646 -12.53 23.61 4.97
C ASN A 646 -13.58 22.65 4.36
N GLY A 647 -14.20 21.82 5.19
CA GLY A 647 -15.22 20.84 4.80
C GLY A 647 -14.67 19.59 4.10
N GLN A 648 -13.37 19.51 3.86
CA GLN A 648 -12.71 18.40 3.15
C GLN A 648 -11.76 17.61 4.06
N SER A 649 -11.03 18.29 4.93
CA SER A 649 -10.09 17.68 5.87
C SER A 649 -10.81 16.94 7.00
N TRP A 650 -10.22 15.84 7.43
CA TRP A 650 -10.68 15.10 8.60
C TRP A 650 -10.12 15.75 9.86
N GLN A 651 -11.00 16.36 10.64
CA GLN A 651 -10.67 17.10 11.85
C GLN A 651 -11.54 16.63 13.02
N LEU A 652 -10.96 16.64 14.21
CA LEU A 652 -11.56 16.17 15.45
C LEU A 652 -11.48 17.27 16.50
N ALA A 653 -12.57 17.46 17.25
CA ALA A 653 -12.53 18.19 18.51
C ALA A 653 -12.63 17.20 19.67
N VAL A 654 -11.73 17.30 20.65
CA VAL A 654 -11.65 16.42 21.82
C VAL A 654 -11.57 17.27 23.08
N CYS A 655 -12.49 17.06 24.01
CA CYS A 655 -12.36 17.63 25.35
C CYS A 655 -11.27 16.87 26.11
N THR A 656 -10.21 17.57 26.50
CA THR A 656 -9.04 17.01 27.18
C THR A 656 -9.08 17.19 28.69
N GLY A 657 -10.03 17.99 29.21
CA GLY A 657 -10.25 18.14 30.64
C GLY A 657 -11.05 19.38 31.01
N GLY A 658 -11.22 19.58 32.31
CA GLY A 658 -12.03 20.66 32.87
C GLY A 658 -13.45 20.22 33.21
N GLN A 659 -14.16 21.11 33.90
CA GLN A 659 -15.57 20.97 34.22
C GLN A 659 -16.19 22.36 34.27
N TRP A 660 -17.49 22.43 34.00
CA TRP A 660 -18.27 23.66 34.13
C TRP A 660 -19.69 23.38 34.59
N THR A 661 -20.48 24.41 34.81
CA THR A 661 -21.90 24.28 35.10
C THR A 661 -22.71 25.32 34.33
N ALA A 662 -23.87 24.90 33.84
CA ALA A 662 -24.92 25.77 33.29
C ALA A 662 -25.84 26.34 34.39
N ASN A 663 -25.73 25.81 35.62
CA ASN A 663 -26.47 26.31 36.77
C ASN A 663 -25.78 25.81 38.05
N PRO A 664 -25.24 26.70 38.90
CA PRO A 664 -24.54 26.30 40.13
C PRO A 664 -25.33 25.35 41.04
N ALA A 665 -26.67 25.35 40.98
CA ALA A 665 -27.52 24.44 41.74
C ALA A 665 -27.53 22.98 41.22
N THR A 666 -27.13 22.74 39.96
CA THR A 666 -27.15 21.42 39.32
C THR A 666 -25.78 20.72 39.35
N GLY A 667 -24.73 21.42 39.78
CA GLY A 667 -23.38 20.91 39.94
C GLY A 667 -22.52 21.01 38.69
N MET A 668 -21.23 20.68 38.83
CA MET A 668 -20.25 20.70 37.75
C MET A 668 -20.33 19.44 36.90
N VAL A 669 -20.23 19.59 35.58
CA VAL A 669 -20.27 18.52 34.59
C VAL A 669 -19.08 18.61 33.63
N GLY A 670 -18.74 17.48 33.02
CA GLY A 670 -17.80 17.42 31.90
C GLY A 670 -18.47 17.74 30.56
N ALA A 671 -17.76 17.48 29.46
CA ALA A 671 -18.22 17.85 28.12
C ALA A 671 -19.48 17.10 27.66
N ALA A 672 -19.76 15.91 28.20
CA ALA A 672 -21.02 15.20 27.97
C ALA A 672 -22.28 15.92 28.55
N GLY A 673 -22.10 16.89 29.44
CA GLY A 673 -23.21 17.59 30.10
C GLY A 673 -23.91 16.78 31.19
N ASN A 674 -25.06 17.25 31.66
CA ASN A 674 -25.88 16.55 32.64
C ASN A 674 -26.93 15.66 31.94
N PRO A 675 -26.80 14.32 31.95
CA PRO A 675 -27.73 13.44 31.23
C PRO A 675 -29.16 13.46 31.78
N ARG A 676 -29.40 14.05 32.97
CA ARG A 676 -30.72 14.17 33.58
C ARG A 676 -31.43 15.48 33.25
N LEU A 677 -30.73 16.45 32.66
CA LEU A 677 -31.27 17.75 32.29
C LEU A 677 -31.15 17.93 30.78
N ILE A 678 -32.27 18.13 30.11
CA ILE A 678 -32.32 18.25 28.65
C ILE A 678 -32.59 19.70 28.28
N ALA A 679 -31.77 20.23 27.37
CA ALA A 679 -31.88 21.58 26.87
C ALA A 679 -33.26 21.83 26.22
N LYS A 680 -33.90 22.92 26.66
CA LYS A 680 -35.29 23.27 26.29
C LYS A 680 -35.36 23.88 24.88
N PRO A 681 -36.57 23.95 24.26
CA PRO A 681 -36.75 24.72 23.03
C PRO A 681 -36.28 26.17 23.21
N GLY A 682 -35.36 26.64 22.35
CA GLY A 682 -34.75 27.97 22.43
C GLY A 682 -33.33 28.00 23.00
N TYR A 683 -32.84 26.90 23.57
CA TYR A 683 -31.42 26.71 23.88
C TYR A 683 -30.58 26.59 22.61
N ALA A 684 -29.26 26.69 22.74
CA ALA A 684 -28.33 26.57 21.62
C ALA A 684 -28.43 25.23 20.85
N LEU A 685 -28.63 24.11 21.56
CA LEU A 685 -28.89 22.80 20.95
C LEU A 685 -29.99 22.04 21.74
N PRO A 686 -31.28 22.30 21.43
CA PRO A 686 -32.40 21.68 22.12
C PRO A 686 -32.42 20.16 22.00
N GLY A 687 -32.88 19.46 23.03
CA GLY A 687 -32.99 18.00 23.05
C GLY A 687 -31.70 17.25 23.40
N GLN A 688 -30.58 17.95 23.54
CA GLN A 688 -29.31 17.40 24.05
C GLN A 688 -29.12 17.73 25.53
N PRO A 689 -28.18 17.07 26.25
CA PRO A 689 -27.92 17.38 27.65
C PRO A 689 -27.56 18.86 27.88
N GLU A 690 -28.14 19.46 28.92
CA GLU A 690 -27.78 20.79 29.40
C GLU A 690 -26.33 20.77 29.94
N GLY A 691 -25.57 21.81 29.65
CA GLY A 691 -24.16 21.87 30.02
C GLY A 691 -23.24 21.02 29.14
N ALA A 692 -23.73 20.36 28.08
CA ALA A 692 -22.87 19.66 27.14
C ALA A 692 -22.02 20.65 26.31
N LEU A 693 -20.83 20.23 25.89
CA LEU A 693 -20.04 20.97 24.91
C LEU A 693 -20.69 20.82 23.53
N ILE A 694 -20.94 21.96 22.88
CA ILE A 694 -21.50 22.04 21.54
C ILE A 694 -20.61 22.90 20.64
N GLY A 695 -20.72 22.67 19.33
CA GLY A 695 -19.93 23.36 18.33
C GLY A 695 -20.80 23.84 17.16
N ARG A 696 -20.28 24.83 16.43
CA ARG A 696 -20.79 25.23 15.11
C ARG A 696 -19.63 25.66 14.21
N ILE A 697 -19.83 25.58 12.89
CA ILE A 697 -18.83 26.00 11.90
C ILE A 697 -19.30 27.31 11.26
N GLY A 698 -18.55 28.39 11.49
CA GLY A 698 -18.92 29.74 11.07
C GLY A 698 -20.09 30.33 11.86
N ASN A 699 -20.36 31.62 11.65
CA ASN A 699 -21.34 32.38 12.44
C ASN A 699 -22.81 31.94 12.21
N SER A 700 -23.08 31.26 11.09
CA SER A 700 -24.41 30.77 10.70
C SER A 700 -24.48 29.23 10.65
N GLY A 701 -23.45 28.53 11.14
CA GLY A 701 -23.42 27.07 11.17
C GLY A 701 -24.48 26.50 12.11
N VAL A 702 -25.05 25.36 11.73
CA VAL A 702 -25.99 24.62 12.58
C VAL A 702 -25.24 24.03 13.77
N PRO A 703 -25.66 24.29 15.02
CA PRO A 703 -25.08 23.68 16.20
C PRO A 703 -25.10 22.14 16.17
N PHE A 704 -24.03 21.52 16.65
CA PHE A 704 -23.91 20.07 16.81
C PHE A 704 -23.32 19.72 18.17
N LEU A 705 -23.63 18.51 18.65
CA LEU A 705 -23.08 18.00 19.90
C LEU A 705 -21.60 17.67 19.69
N VAL A 706 -20.72 18.21 20.55
CA VAL A 706 -19.32 17.83 20.60
C VAL A 706 -19.11 16.76 21.66
N GLY A 707 -19.70 16.92 22.85
CA GLY A 707 -19.49 15.97 23.94
C GLY A 707 -18.00 15.83 24.28
N ASP A 708 -17.58 14.61 24.65
CA ASP A 708 -16.17 14.34 24.94
C ASP A 708 -15.28 14.36 23.69
N GLN A 709 -15.81 13.94 22.54
CA GLN A 709 -15.14 14.05 21.25
C GLN A 709 -16.13 13.97 20.08
N VAL A 710 -15.82 14.65 18.97
CA VAL A 710 -16.63 14.56 17.75
C VAL A 710 -15.80 14.75 16.48
N GLN A 711 -16.12 13.94 15.47
CA GLN A 711 -15.70 14.19 14.09
C GLN A 711 -16.38 15.47 13.59
N LEU A 712 -15.61 16.48 13.19
CA LEU A 712 -16.20 17.72 12.68
C LEU A 712 -16.99 17.46 11.37
N PRO A 713 -18.16 18.10 11.19
CA PRO A 713 -18.98 17.91 9.99
C PRO A 713 -18.23 18.20 8.69
N ARG A 714 -18.23 17.22 7.76
CA ARG A 714 -17.75 17.43 6.38
C ARG A 714 -18.72 18.34 5.60
N GLY A 715 -18.19 19.05 4.61
CA GLY A 715 -18.96 19.92 3.70
C GLY A 715 -19.28 21.33 4.21
N GLN A 716 -18.96 21.66 5.47
CA GLN A 716 -19.09 23.02 6.00
C GLN A 716 -17.75 23.75 6.01
N GLN A 717 -17.77 25.08 5.85
CA GLN A 717 -16.57 25.91 5.83
C GLN A 717 -16.68 27.09 6.79
N GLY A 718 -15.60 27.38 7.50
CA GLY A 718 -15.49 28.49 8.44
C GLY A 718 -14.76 28.12 9.73
N GLU A 719 -14.68 29.07 10.65
CA GLU A 719 -14.05 28.84 11.94
C GLU A 719 -14.93 27.93 12.83
N LEU A 720 -14.33 26.91 13.46
CA LEU A 720 -14.99 26.17 14.52
C LEU A 720 -15.17 27.08 15.73
N GLN A 721 -16.41 27.18 16.21
CA GLN A 721 -16.78 27.90 17.44
C GLN A 721 -17.38 26.92 18.45
N LEU A 722 -17.04 27.07 19.72
CA LEU A 722 -17.46 26.18 20.80
C LEU A 722 -18.24 26.92 21.89
N CYS A 723 -19.18 26.23 22.52
CA CYS A 723 -20.03 26.80 23.56
C CYS A 723 -20.56 25.72 24.51
N ILE A 724 -21.06 26.15 25.67
CA ILE A 724 -21.88 25.32 26.56
C ILE A 724 -23.31 25.25 26.02
N ASN A 725 -23.95 24.09 26.12
CA ASN A 725 -25.36 23.93 25.75
C ASN A 725 -26.27 24.50 26.84
N ASP A 726 -26.63 25.76 26.67
CA ASP A 726 -27.46 26.52 27.62
C ASP A 726 -28.34 27.55 26.90
N ASP A 727 -29.15 28.28 27.66
CA ASP A 727 -30.00 29.38 27.24
C ASP A 727 -29.21 30.67 27.01
N LEU A 728 -28.56 30.74 25.84
CA LEU A 728 -27.68 31.87 25.50
C LEU A 728 -28.38 33.25 25.54
N ASP A 729 -29.70 33.27 25.36
CA ASP A 729 -30.53 34.48 25.31
C ASP A 729 -31.19 34.82 26.65
N GLY A 730 -31.06 33.96 27.68
CA GLY A 730 -31.68 34.17 29.00
C GLY A 730 -33.22 34.12 28.99
N ARG A 731 -33.83 33.34 28.10
CA ARG A 731 -35.30 33.16 27.98
C ARG A 731 -35.94 32.45 29.18
N TYR A 732 -35.19 31.64 29.90
CA TYR A 732 -35.64 30.73 30.95
C TYR A 732 -34.89 30.92 32.28
N GLY A 733 -33.98 31.91 32.38
CA GLY A 733 -33.15 32.10 33.57
C GLY A 733 -32.09 33.20 33.41
N ALA A 734 -30.96 33.03 34.11
CA ALA A 734 -29.85 33.98 34.11
C ALA A 734 -28.96 33.90 32.83
N GLY A 735 -29.32 33.04 31.88
CA GLY A 735 -28.53 32.74 30.69
C GLY A 735 -27.12 32.33 31.07
N LEU A 736 -26.11 32.89 30.39
CA LEU A 736 -24.71 32.55 30.69
C LEU A 736 -24.13 33.21 31.96
N SER A 737 -24.89 34.06 32.65
CA SER A 737 -24.32 34.93 33.70
C SER A 737 -24.02 34.20 35.02
N ASP A 738 -24.67 33.07 35.29
CA ASP A 738 -24.42 32.19 36.43
C ASP A 738 -23.57 30.96 36.08
N ASN A 739 -23.14 30.84 34.82
CA ASN A 739 -22.29 29.74 34.38
C ASN A 739 -20.87 29.90 34.91
N LEU A 740 -20.31 28.81 35.46
CA LEU A 740 -18.98 28.79 36.07
C LEU A 740 -18.12 27.66 35.51
N GLY A 741 -16.81 27.90 35.43
CA GLY A 741 -15.82 26.92 34.98
C GLY A 741 -15.49 26.99 33.49
N SER A 742 -14.68 26.04 33.04
CA SER A 742 -14.21 25.96 31.66
C SER A 742 -13.86 24.54 31.25
N LEU A 743 -13.87 24.29 29.94
CA LEU A 743 -13.36 23.06 29.33
C LEU A 743 -12.12 23.34 28.47
N SER A 744 -11.16 22.43 28.54
CA SER A 744 -10.01 22.38 27.64
C SER A 744 -10.36 21.53 26.43
N VAL A 745 -10.32 22.09 25.24
CA VAL A 745 -10.65 21.37 24.00
C VAL A 745 -9.47 21.41 23.05
N GLU A 746 -8.97 20.24 22.66
CA GLU A 746 -7.99 20.09 21.59
C GLU A 746 -8.73 19.93 20.26
N VAL A 747 -8.38 20.75 19.27
CA VAL A 747 -8.84 20.62 17.89
C VAL A 747 -7.64 20.22 17.04
N ARG A 748 -7.73 19.06 16.39
CA ARG A 748 -6.63 18.44 15.64
C ARG A 748 -7.13 17.76 14.37
N PHE A 749 -6.20 17.33 13.52
CA PHE A 749 -6.50 16.50 12.36
C PHE A 749 -6.59 15.04 12.79
N GLY A 750 -7.45 14.27 12.15
CA GLY A 750 -7.72 12.88 12.53
C GLY A 750 -9.16 12.47 12.32
N ALA A 751 -9.41 11.20 12.60
CA ALA A 751 -10.74 10.62 12.63
C ALA A 751 -11.01 9.90 13.97
N VAL A 752 -12.30 9.74 14.28
CA VAL A 752 -12.77 8.91 15.41
C VAL A 752 -12.63 7.43 15.10
#